data_AF-A0A2W4M650-F1
#
_entry.id   AF-A0A2W4M650-F1
#
_cell.length_a   1.000
_cell.length_b   1.000
_cell.length_c   1.000
_cell.angle_alpha   90.00
_cell.angle_beta   90.00
_cell.angle_gamma   90.00
#
_symmetry.space_group_name_H-M   'P 1'
#
loop_
_entity.id
_entity.type
_entity.pdbx_description
1 polymer ?
#
loop_
_entity_poly.entity_id
_entity_poly.type
_entity_poly.pdbx_seq_one_letter_code
_entity_poly.pdbx_strand_id
1 'polypeptide(L)'
;MHKRPCAAWLLLAAFVLAACAGGLPGAPGGAPSPQAPGASPVSEPANGGAEPVTIGFAAPEFERGAYQPLIDAFNSENPDVQVRFVSLDEVGMPRGGDFDPAEVLRETVSAADTAAPFFVRAEDLASGLLLDLAPLMDADPSFDRDDFYPGAFEAASLDGAVYVLPRTIGVPLLAYNRDLFDAAGLATPTPDWTWEDFLGAAERLASKRGDEVDVYGFVAPDAGLMALYGALAAADDPLAVGEEVARLDRPEVAAALERIEQLFDSGGLFAAEQEGPQGFGRMQELISSGRAAMWPDGLLVTRPGSAPEVNSGLAPLPEPALPGGASVETNGYVISSGTQHPREAWRWLSFLSRQEIRRPGNVVLIGGGRTLPARKSLAEQSGFWNGLDAEATAAIEAGLARRAAAGRARAHDVPLRQALAGALQAVLGGAEPSQALVEAQATFEQRLAEVEPTPTPGPPVAVSVPEPDVAPAGATTVTFMAPGFDTAQLRELAREFNRENGSVYVDVQGGFMEGPLNAARVAEQADCFMLPIPPQAGDPLTSTLDLRPLLDAEVAAGGEALIDDYPAALLAPFERDGALRGLPYGATLRAVTYNQDAFEAAGLEPPRADWTLDDFLQAAQTLTTGTDERDKTYGFASAGIGTEDLRFFLDRAGVRLTEGSGDTLRPALTEEPVVQAVRYFIDLLQNTSPHTELSGYSRSEPFVVGAALELIETGRVGMWFDFGPGLVRIRIGGPERPAFTRAIAPPPLGEGGVTANDVRVSGMFISAGSAAPDACWAWLKRLSATTSLLQGAFPARRSLAEAPEFQAQARPGAAEVYAAYREALERPPVQSEESGALALDPYWFYRAVDRALQGASLELELEQAQELSEQFLECVRGGGGRAECAQAVDPEYSGFAGP
;
A
#
# COMPACT_ATOMS: atom_id res chain seq x y z
N MET A 1 -9.45 34.15 -62.96
CA MET A 1 -10.79 34.77 -63.06
C MET A 1 -11.85 33.69 -63.02
N HIS A 2 -12.70 33.76 -62.00
CA HIS A 2 -14.10 33.31 -61.96
C HIS A 2 -14.52 31.86 -62.30
N LYS A 3 -15.13 31.26 -61.26
CA LYS A 3 -16.41 30.52 -61.24
C LYS A 3 -16.37 28.99 -61.39
N ARG A 4 -16.73 28.33 -60.27
CA ARG A 4 -17.51 27.06 -60.21
C ARG A 4 -18.79 27.18 -61.08
N PRO A 5 -19.37 26.08 -61.60
CA PRO A 5 -20.34 25.32 -60.80
C PRO A 5 -20.52 23.81 -61.11
N CYS A 6 -21.04 23.11 -60.08
CA CYS A 6 -22.10 22.10 -60.06
C CYS A 6 -22.22 20.95 -61.09
N ALA A 7 -22.23 19.74 -60.52
CA ALA A 7 -23.32 18.74 -60.55
C ALA A 7 -23.38 17.62 -61.62
N ALA A 8 -23.68 16.44 -61.07
CA ALA A 8 -24.54 15.34 -61.57
C ALA A 8 -23.95 14.22 -62.48
N TRP A 9 -23.75 13.06 -61.83
CA TRP A 9 -24.38 11.74 -62.11
C TRP A 9 -24.56 11.27 -63.57
N LEU A 10 -23.93 10.14 -63.93
CA LEU A 10 -24.57 8.84 -64.35
C LEU A 10 -23.63 7.92 -65.18
N LEU A 11 -23.49 6.68 -64.68
CA LEU A 11 -23.48 5.36 -65.36
C LEU A 11 -22.94 5.21 -66.80
N LEU A 12 -22.02 4.25 -67.04
CA LEU A 12 -22.32 2.92 -67.62
C LEU A 12 -21.05 2.11 -67.99
N ALA A 13 -21.11 0.82 -67.63
CA ALA A 13 -20.67 -0.38 -68.37
C ALA A 13 -19.20 -0.65 -68.74
N ALA A 14 -18.59 -1.55 -67.94
CA ALA A 14 -18.37 -2.98 -68.21
C ALA A 14 -17.39 -3.49 -69.30
N PHE A 15 -16.80 -4.64 -68.94
CA PHE A 15 -16.21 -5.74 -69.72
C PHE A 15 -14.70 -5.71 -70.07
N VAL A 16 -13.92 -6.36 -69.18
CA VAL A 16 -13.19 -7.63 -69.36
C VAL A 16 -12.44 -7.86 -70.68
N LEU A 17 -11.14 -8.16 -70.58
CA LEU A 17 -10.55 -9.36 -71.19
C LEU A 17 -9.12 -9.66 -70.67
N ALA A 18 -8.96 -10.90 -70.21
CA ALA A 18 -7.73 -11.57 -69.83
C ALA A 18 -7.06 -12.24 -71.04
N ALA A 19 -5.74 -12.44 -70.97
CA ALA A 19 -4.98 -13.53 -71.61
C ALA A 19 -3.53 -13.48 -71.07
N CYS A 20 -3.06 -14.50 -70.32
CA CYS A 20 -2.34 -15.70 -70.80
C CYS A 20 -0.97 -15.35 -71.44
N ALA A 21 0.14 -16.04 -71.26
CA ALA A 21 0.58 -17.23 -70.53
C ALA A 21 2.07 -17.42 -70.93
N GLY A 22 2.87 -18.20 -70.18
CA GLY A 22 4.13 -18.74 -70.73
C GLY A 22 5.15 -19.16 -69.68
N GLY A 23 5.22 -20.47 -69.40
CA GLY A 23 6.26 -21.08 -68.58
C GLY A 23 7.31 -21.84 -69.41
N LEU A 24 8.47 -22.07 -68.81
CA LEU A 24 9.41 -23.18 -69.10
C LEU A 24 10.15 -23.58 -67.79
N PRO A 25 10.61 -24.86 -67.64
CA PRO A 25 11.02 -25.45 -66.35
C PRO A 25 12.52 -25.77 -66.22
N GLY A 26 13.01 -25.93 -64.97
CA GLY A 26 14.30 -26.55 -64.62
C GLY A 26 14.66 -26.45 -63.12
N ALA A 27 14.71 -27.59 -62.41
CA ALA A 27 15.06 -27.78 -60.98
C ALA A 27 16.59 -27.99 -60.77
N PRO A 28 17.20 -28.11 -59.55
CA PRO A 28 16.59 -28.32 -58.21
C PRO A 28 17.22 -27.58 -56.99
N GLY A 29 16.50 -27.58 -55.86
CA GLY A 29 17.08 -27.82 -54.52
C GLY A 29 17.43 -26.62 -53.63
N GLY A 30 16.46 -26.12 -52.88
CA GLY A 30 16.64 -25.34 -51.66
C GLY A 30 15.39 -25.50 -50.78
N ALA A 31 15.56 -25.98 -49.54
CA ALA A 31 14.47 -26.27 -48.62
C ALA A 31 13.63 -25.01 -48.30
N PRO A 32 12.29 -25.13 -48.10
CA PRO A 32 11.45 -23.97 -47.82
C PRO A 32 11.59 -23.50 -46.37
N SER A 33 11.83 -22.21 -46.17
CA SER A 33 11.54 -21.50 -44.92
C SER A 33 10.02 -21.50 -44.67
N PRO A 34 9.54 -21.64 -43.42
CA PRO A 34 8.11 -21.54 -43.13
C PRO A 34 7.61 -20.11 -43.38
N GLN A 35 6.59 -19.98 -44.23
CA GLN A 35 5.84 -18.74 -44.40
C GLN A 35 4.94 -18.51 -43.19
N ALA A 36 5.00 -17.29 -42.63
CA ALA A 36 3.98 -16.78 -41.72
C ALA A 36 2.60 -16.76 -42.42
N PRO A 37 1.50 -17.09 -41.71
CA PRO A 37 0.17 -17.04 -42.31
C PRO A 37 -0.20 -15.58 -42.62
N GLY A 38 -0.42 -15.30 -43.90
CA GLY A 38 -0.78 -13.98 -44.40
C GLY A 38 -2.15 -13.52 -43.88
N ALA A 39 -2.17 -12.31 -43.34
CA ALA A 39 -3.39 -11.60 -42.97
C ALA A 39 -4.31 -11.44 -44.19
N SER A 40 -5.56 -11.91 -44.07
CA SER A 40 -6.60 -11.64 -45.07
C SER A 40 -7.16 -10.23 -44.91
N PRO A 41 -7.58 -9.55 -46.00
CA PRO A 41 -8.03 -8.16 -45.96
C PRO A 41 -9.35 -7.98 -45.20
N VAL A 42 -9.51 -6.78 -44.64
CA VAL A 42 -10.68 -6.33 -43.88
C VAL A 42 -11.92 -6.27 -44.77
N SER A 43 -12.99 -6.96 -44.37
CA SER A 43 -14.36 -6.72 -44.87
C SER A 43 -15.30 -6.54 -43.66
N GLU A 44 -16.23 -5.59 -43.77
CA GLU A 44 -17.24 -5.21 -42.76
C GLU A 44 -18.12 -6.37 -42.26
N PRO A 45 -18.72 -6.23 -41.05
CA PRO A 45 -19.28 -7.35 -40.30
C PRO A 45 -20.57 -7.89 -40.93
N ALA A 46 -20.62 -9.22 -41.07
CA ALA A 46 -21.85 -9.94 -41.37
C ALA A 46 -22.69 -10.03 -40.09
N ASN A 47 -23.83 -9.35 -40.09
CA ASN A 47 -24.83 -9.42 -39.04
C ASN A 47 -25.58 -10.77 -39.15
N GLY A 48 -25.38 -11.69 -38.19
CA GLY A 48 -26.13 -12.94 -38.13
C GLY A 48 -25.66 -13.98 -37.12
N GLY A 49 -26.31 -14.04 -35.95
CA GLY A 49 -26.56 -15.27 -35.18
C GLY A 49 -25.39 -16.07 -34.59
N ALA A 50 -24.15 -15.57 -34.60
CA ALA A 50 -23.04 -16.19 -33.88
C ALA A 50 -23.09 -15.81 -32.39
N GLU A 51 -22.74 -16.75 -31.51
CA GLU A 51 -22.50 -16.44 -30.09
C GLU A 51 -21.41 -15.36 -29.99
N PRO A 52 -21.57 -14.37 -29.10
CA PRO A 52 -20.61 -13.28 -29.00
C PRO A 52 -19.24 -13.79 -28.56
N VAL A 53 -18.18 -13.21 -29.13
CA VAL A 53 -16.80 -13.56 -28.76
C VAL A 53 -16.54 -13.07 -27.35
N THR A 54 -16.15 -13.97 -26.45
CA THR A 54 -15.77 -13.60 -25.09
C THR A 54 -14.27 -13.34 -25.01
N ILE A 55 -13.88 -12.22 -24.42
CA ILE A 55 -12.48 -11.92 -24.09
C ILE A 55 -12.32 -11.58 -22.61
N GLY A 56 -11.20 -11.99 -22.02
CA GLY A 56 -10.82 -11.64 -20.64
C GLY A 56 -10.08 -10.30 -20.59
N PHE A 57 -10.36 -9.50 -19.54
CA PHE A 57 -9.62 -8.30 -19.18
C PHE A 57 -9.14 -8.41 -17.74
N ALA A 58 -7.83 -8.64 -17.56
CA ALA A 58 -7.22 -8.77 -16.25
C ALA A 58 -6.80 -7.41 -15.66
N ALA A 59 -7.22 -7.14 -14.43
CA ALA A 59 -6.79 -5.96 -13.68
C ALA A 59 -6.82 -6.24 -12.16
N PRO A 60 -6.12 -5.44 -11.34
CA PRO A 60 -6.22 -5.56 -9.89
C PRO A 60 -7.65 -5.38 -9.40
N GLU A 61 -8.04 -6.14 -8.37
CA GLU A 61 -9.43 -6.14 -7.91
C GLU A 61 -9.91 -4.75 -7.47
N PHE A 62 -9.03 -3.98 -6.82
CA PHE A 62 -9.37 -2.64 -6.34
C PHE A 62 -9.73 -1.68 -7.49
N GLU A 63 -9.34 -1.96 -8.74
CA GLU A 63 -9.74 -1.18 -9.91
C GLU A 63 -11.07 -1.64 -10.53
N ARG A 64 -11.71 -2.73 -10.04
CA ARG A 64 -12.99 -3.23 -10.59
C ARG A 64 -14.06 -2.14 -10.60
N GLY A 65 -14.17 -1.34 -9.55
CA GLY A 65 -15.14 -0.24 -9.50
C GLY A 65 -14.96 0.81 -10.61
N ALA A 66 -13.74 0.97 -11.14
CA ALA A 66 -13.46 1.86 -12.25
C ALA A 66 -13.69 1.17 -13.63
N TYR A 67 -13.39 -0.13 -13.75
CA TYR A 67 -13.50 -0.84 -15.02
C TYR A 67 -14.86 -1.48 -15.29
N GLN A 68 -15.56 -1.97 -14.27
CA GLN A 68 -16.82 -2.69 -14.47
C GLN A 68 -17.88 -1.84 -15.20
N PRO A 69 -18.10 -0.55 -14.84
CA PRO A 69 -19.02 0.30 -15.60
C PRO A 69 -18.61 0.51 -17.06
N LEU A 70 -17.29 0.54 -17.34
CA LEU A 70 -16.76 0.67 -18.70
C LEU A 70 -16.92 -0.62 -19.50
N ILE A 71 -16.74 -1.77 -18.85
CA ILE A 71 -16.99 -3.10 -19.41
C ILE A 71 -18.47 -3.23 -19.78
N ASP A 72 -19.38 -2.86 -18.87
CA ASP A 72 -20.82 -2.93 -19.09
C ASP A 72 -21.26 -2.04 -20.25
N ALA A 73 -20.74 -0.80 -20.32
CA ALA A 73 -20.99 0.10 -21.44
C ALA A 73 -20.47 -0.47 -22.77
N PHE A 74 -19.23 -0.97 -22.79
CA PHE A 74 -18.65 -1.56 -23.99
C PHE A 74 -19.43 -2.79 -24.48
N ASN A 75 -19.80 -3.71 -23.58
CA ASN A 75 -20.56 -4.91 -23.90
C ASN A 75 -21.96 -4.57 -24.43
N SER A 76 -22.57 -3.49 -23.93
CA SER A 76 -23.87 -3.00 -24.42
C SER A 76 -23.76 -2.41 -25.83
N GLU A 77 -22.70 -1.66 -26.11
CA GLU A 77 -22.45 -1.01 -27.39
C GLU A 77 -21.89 -1.96 -28.46
N ASN A 78 -21.28 -3.07 -28.04
CA ASN A 78 -20.61 -4.06 -28.90
C ASN A 78 -21.18 -5.46 -28.64
N PRO A 79 -22.44 -5.74 -29.02
CA PRO A 79 -23.10 -7.00 -28.67
C PRO A 79 -22.43 -8.25 -29.26
N ASP A 80 -21.52 -8.09 -30.23
CA ASP A 80 -20.72 -9.15 -30.81
C ASP A 80 -19.48 -9.52 -29.97
N VAL A 81 -19.13 -8.73 -28.96
CA VAL A 81 -18.00 -8.93 -28.04
C VAL A 81 -18.48 -8.88 -26.58
N GLN A 82 -17.99 -9.80 -25.75
CA GLN A 82 -18.24 -9.80 -24.30
C GLN A 82 -16.91 -9.75 -23.57
N VAL A 83 -16.60 -8.59 -22.99
CA VAL A 83 -15.45 -8.40 -22.10
C VAL A 83 -15.81 -8.89 -20.71
N ARG A 84 -14.93 -9.71 -20.11
CA ARG A 84 -15.06 -10.21 -18.73
C ARG A 84 -13.91 -9.72 -17.88
N PHE A 85 -14.21 -9.13 -16.73
CA PHE A 85 -13.19 -8.77 -15.77
C PHE A 85 -12.58 -10.02 -15.14
N VAL A 86 -11.25 -10.11 -15.15
CA VAL A 86 -10.45 -11.15 -14.49
C VAL A 86 -9.64 -10.48 -13.39
N SER A 87 -9.82 -10.94 -12.15
CA SER A 87 -9.13 -10.34 -11.01
C SER A 87 -7.70 -10.86 -10.92
N LEU A 88 -6.69 -9.98 -11.02
CA LEU A 88 -5.29 -10.39 -10.85
C LEU A 88 -5.02 -10.97 -9.46
N ASP A 89 -5.77 -10.51 -8.45
CA ASP A 89 -5.76 -11.03 -7.08
C ASP A 89 -6.16 -12.52 -7.00
N GLU A 90 -6.96 -13.00 -7.97
CA GLU A 90 -7.41 -14.40 -8.04
C GLU A 90 -6.53 -15.26 -8.96
N VAL A 91 -5.70 -14.64 -9.80
CA VAL A 91 -4.81 -15.33 -10.76
C VAL A 91 -3.52 -15.83 -10.08
N GLY A 92 -3.31 -15.50 -8.81
CA GLY A 92 -2.19 -16.03 -8.03
C GLY A 92 -1.05 -15.03 -7.80
N MET A 93 -1.28 -13.73 -7.97
CA MET A 93 -0.31 -12.67 -7.66
C MET A 93 0.37 -12.94 -6.29
N PRO A 94 1.68 -13.26 -6.26
CA PRO A 94 2.36 -13.59 -5.02
C PRO A 94 2.30 -12.41 -4.04
N ARG A 95 1.68 -12.61 -2.88
CA ARG A 95 1.63 -11.61 -1.81
C ARG A 95 2.83 -11.79 -0.88
N GLY A 96 3.93 -11.12 -1.21
CA GLY A 96 5.16 -11.04 -0.41
C GLY A 96 6.16 -12.18 -0.61
N GLY A 97 7.46 -11.84 -0.65
CA GLY A 97 8.59 -12.74 -0.96
C GLY A 97 9.31 -12.39 -2.27
N ASP A 98 10.43 -13.06 -2.57
CA ASP A 98 11.08 -13.02 -3.89
C ASP A 98 10.18 -13.74 -4.90
N PHE A 99 9.50 -12.99 -5.76
CA PHE A 99 8.75 -13.54 -6.89
C PHE A 99 9.42 -13.13 -8.22
N ASP A 100 9.34 -14.00 -9.22
CA ASP A 100 9.83 -13.70 -10.57
C ASP A 100 8.77 -12.86 -11.32
N PRO A 101 9.05 -11.58 -11.66
CA PRO A 101 8.06 -10.78 -12.38
C PRO A 101 7.72 -11.32 -13.78
N ALA A 102 8.61 -12.13 -14.38
CA ALA A 102 8.30 -12.81 -15.65
C ALA A 102 7.25 -13.92 -15.48
N GLU A 103 7.22 -14.58 -14.32
CA GLU A 103 6.17 -15.55 -13.97
C GLU A 103 4.82 -14.83 -13.78
N VAL A 104 4.82 -13.71 -13.06
CA VAL A 104 3.63 -12.86 -12.87
C VAL A 104 3.03 -12.41 -14.20
N LEU A 105 3.88 -11.94 -15.13
CA LEU A 105 3.41 -11.55 -16.45
C LEU A 105 2.81 -12.74 -17.21
N ARG A 106 3.47 -13.90 -17.16
CA ARG A 106 2.98 -15.12 -17.81
C ARG A 106 1.63 -15.57 -17.28
N GLU A 107 1.43 -15.59 -15.96
CA GLU A 107 0.15 -15.93 -15.34
C GLU A 107 -0.94 -14.96 -15.77
N THR A 108 -0.64 -13.65 -15.74
CA THR A 108 -1.55 -12.59 -16.18
C THR A 108 -2.00 -12.80 -17.63
N VAL A 109 -1.06 -12.99 -18.56
CA VAL A 109 -1.38 -13.15 -19.99
C VAL A 109 -1.92 -14.55 -20.34
N SER A 110 -1.88 -15.50 -19.40
CA SER A 110 -2.55 -16.81 -19.52
C SER A 110 -4.00 -16.76 -19.02
N ALA A 111 -4.30 -15.90 -18.05
CA ALA A 111 -5.64 -15.79 -17.47
C ALA A 111 -6.61 -14.93 -18.29
N ALA A 112 -6.10 -14.02 -19.13
CA ALA A 112 -6.91 -13.09 -19.91
C ALA A 112 -6.28 -12.71 -21.25
N ASP A 113 -7.13 -12.35 -22.22
CA ASP A 113 -6.71 -11.85 -23.54
C ASP A 113 -6.04 -10.48 -23.45
N THR A 114 -6.55 -9.65 -22.54
CA THR A 114 -6.10 -8.29 -22.32
C THR A 114 -5.82 -8.08 -20.83
N ALA A 115 -4.90 -7.18 -20.51
CA ALA A 115 -4.65 -6.81 -19.13
C ALA A 115 -4.32 -5.32 -19.00
N ALA A 116 -4.57 -4.76 -17.83
CA ALA A 116 -3.94 -3.54 -17.34
C ALA A 116 -2.77 -3.95 -16.42
N PRO A 117 -1.67 -4.50 -16.96
CA PRO A 117 -0.62 -5.04 -16.13
C PRO A 117 -0.03 -3.95 -15.26
N PHE A 118 0.32 -4.36 -14.06
CA PHE A 118 1.22 -3.59 -13.21
C PHE A 118 2.62 -3.75 -13.79
N PHE A 119 3.12 -2.68 -14.40
CA PHE A 119 4.49 -2.51 -14.91
C PHE A 119 4.99 -3.59 -15.89
N VAL A 120 5.00 -3.26 -17.19
CA VAL A 120 5.76 -4.05 -18.16
C VAL A 120 7.18 -3.51 -18.21
N ARG A 121 8.17 -4.38 -17.94
CA ARG A 121 9.59 -4.03 -17.95
C ARG A 121 10.16 -4.17 -19.35
N ALA A 122 11.34 -3.59 -19.57
CA ALA A 122 12.02 -3.68 -20.88
C ALA A 122 12.31 -5.14 -21.27
N GLU A 123 12.67 -5.99 -20.31
CA GLU A 123 12.97 -7.42 -20.51
C GLU A 123 11.72 -8.20 -20.96
N ASP A 124 10.54 -7.77 -20.51
CA ASP A 124 9.27 -8.43 -20.83
C ASP A 124 8.86 -8.22 -22.30
N LEU A 125 9.31 -7.13 -22.93
CA LEU A 125 9.05 -6.83 -24.34
C LEU A 125 9.68 -7.89 -25.28
N ALA A 126 10.81 -8.47 -24.86
CA ALA A 126 11.51 -9.53 -25.60
C ALA A 126 11.04 -10.95 -25.23
N SER A 127 10.14 -11.11 -24.25
CA SER A 127 9.72 -12.42 -23.71
C SER A 127 8.91 -13.27 -24.68
N GLY A 128 8.33 -12.65 -25.71
CA GLY A 128 7.36 -13.29 -26.61
C GLY A 128 5.97 -13.51 -26.00
N LEU A 129 5.71 -13.02 -24.77
CA LEU A 129 4.42 -13.15 -24.09
C LEU A 129 3.39 -12.13 -24.57
N LEU A 130 3.83 -11.01 -25.16
CA LEU A 130 3.00 -9.87 -25.55
C LEU A 130 2.80 -9.80 -27.07
N LEU A 131 1.60 -9.43 -27.50
CA LEU A 131 1.27 -9.22 -28.90
C LEU A 131 1.78 -7.85 -29.38
N ASP A 132 2.35 -7.79 -30.59
CA ASP A 132 2.64 -6.52 -31.26
C ASP A 132 1.33 -5.84 -31.70
N LEU A 133 1.09 -4.66 -31.13
CA LEU A 133 -0.09 -3.82 -31.35
C LEU A 133 0.04 -2.92 -32.58
N ALA A 134 1.26 -2.71 -33.12
CA ALA A 134 1.46 -1.78 -34.24
C ALA A 134 0.59 -2.11 -35.48
N PRO A 135 0.44 -3.39 -35.90
CA PRO A 135 -0.46 -3.75 -37.00
C PRO A 135 -1.95 -3.50 -36.71
N LEU A 136 -2.37 -3.65 -35.44
CA LEU A 136 -3.76 -3.42 -35.03
C LEU A 136 -4.09 -1.92 -35.03
N MET A 137 -3.16 -1.10 -34.57
CA MET A 137 -3.24 0.36 -34.64
C MET A 137 -3.31 0.84 -36.09
N ASP A 138 -2.44 0.33 -36.97
CA ASP A 138 -2.41 0.73 -38.39
C ASP A 138 -3.70 0.35 -39.14
N ALA A 139 -4.35 -0.73 -38.71
CA ALA A 139 -5.60 -1.21 -39.28
C ALA A 139 -6.85 -0.46 -38.76
N ASP A 140 -6.76 0.28 -37.65
CA ASP A 140 -7.87 1.01 -37.04
C ASP A 140 -7.80 2.51 -37.39
N PRO A 141 -8.56 2.99 -38.39
CA PRO A 141 -8.55 4.39 -38.78
C PRO A 141 -9.15 5.33 -37.73
N SER A 142 -9.82 4.81 -36.70
CA SER A 142 -10.34 5.60 -35.57
C SER A 142 -9.26 5.86 -34.50
N PHE A 143 -8.15 5.13 -34.56
CA PHE A 143 -7.07 5.25 -33.58
C PHE A 143 -6.10 6.35 -34.00
N ASP A 144 -6.22 7.51 -33.35
CA ASP A 144 -5.29 8.62 -33.55
C ASP A 144 -4.03 8.42 -32.67
N ARG A 145 -2.89 8.17 -33.31
CA ARG A 145 -1.58 8.10 -32.66
C ARG A 145 -1.05 9.49 -32.28
N ASP A 146 -1.40 10.53 -33.03
CA ASP A 146 -0.91 11.90 -32.81
C ASP A 146 -1.56 12.57 -31.59
N ASP A 147 -2.67 12.00 -31.12
CA ASP A 147 -3.30 12.33 -29.85
C ASP A 147 -2.45 11.92 -28.64
N PHE A 148 -1.46 11.03 -28.78
CA PHE A 148 -0.53 10.72 -27.69
C PHE A 148 0.59 11.75 -27.57
N TYR A 149 1.12 11.95 -26.36
CA TYR A 149 2.30 12.77 -26.17
C TYR A 149 3.53 12.13 -26.84
N PRO A 150 4.44 12.94 -27.43
CA PRO A 150 5.72 12.45 -27.92
C PRO A 150 6.47 11.63 -26.85
N GLY A 151 7.05 10.50 -27.24
CA GLY A 151 7.73 9.58 -26.31
C GLY A 151 6.78 8.64 -25.52
N ALA A 152 5.46 8.72 -25.69
CA ALA A 152 4.51 7.86 -24.96
C ALA A 152 4.68 6.36 -25.31
N PHE A 153 4.91 6.03 -26.58
CA PHE A 153 5.12 4.66 -27.03
C PHE A 153 6.56 4.18 -26.92
N GLU A 154 7.49 5.07 -26.55
CA GLU A 154 8.91 4.83 -26.72
C GLU A 154 9.44 3.75 -25.77
N ALA A 155 9.04 3.82 -24.50
CA ALA A 155 9.32 2.78 -23.51
C ALA A 155 8.47 1.50 -23.73
N ALA A 156 7.44 1.56 -24.57
CA ALA A 156 6.52 0.47 -24.88
C ALA A 156 6.87 -0.30 -26.16
N SER A 157 8.00 0.02 -26.80
CA SER A 157 8.37 -0.47 -28.12
C SER A 157 9.73 -1.17 -28.10
N LEU A 158 9.84 -2.27 -28.86
CA LEU A 158 11.11 -2.97 -29.12
C LEU A 158 11.18 -3.28 -30.63
N ASP A 159 12.31 -2.96 -31.28
CA ASP A 159 12.55 -3.22 -32.71
C ASP A 159 11.45 -2.75 -33.69
N GLY A 160 10.69 -1.73 -33.31
CA GLY A 160 9.60 -1.17 -34.13
C GLY A 160 8.23 -1.78 -33.88
N ALA A 161 8.15 -2.86 -33.10
CA ALA A 161 6.90 -3.36 -32.53
C ALA A 161 6.48 -2.53 -31.31
N VAL A 162 5.17 -2.45 -31.03
CA VAL A 162 4.58 -1.75 -29.89
C VAL A 162 3.83 -2.77 -29.05
N TYR A 163 4.22 -3.03 -27.81
CA TYR A 163 3.63 -4.10 -26.99
C TYR A 163 2.68 -3.59 -25.91
N VAL A 164 2.79 -2.30 -25.56
CA VAL A 164 1.97 -1.68 -24.52
C VAL A 164 1.24 -0.48 -25.11
N LEU A 165 -0.06 -0.40 -24.89
CA LEU A 165 -0.87 0.79 -25.18
C LEU A 165 -0.82 1.73 -23.96
N PRO A 166 -0.11 2.87 -24.01
CA PRO A 166 0.10 3.71 -22.85
C PRO A 166 -1.22 4.23 -22.27
N ARG A 167 -1.40 4.08 -20.96
CA ARG A 167 -2.54 4.62 -20.20
C ARG A 167 -2.17 5.98 -19.61
N THR A 168 -1.00 6.05 -18.99
CA THR A 168 -0.43 7.27 -18.42
C THR A 168 1.01 7.46 -18.88
N ILE A 169 1.50 8.68 -18.80
CA ILE A 169 2.90 9.02 -19.01
C ILE A 169 3.44 9.68 -17.74
N GLY A 170 4.64 9.29 -17.32
CA GLY A 170 5.35 9.93 -16.21
C GLY A 170 6.17 11.11 -16.71
N VAL A 171 6.06 12.24 -16.02
CA VAL A 171 6.90 13.42 -16.25
C VAL A 171 7.67 13.68 -14.95
N PRO A 172 8.94 13.23 -14.84
CA PRO A 172 9.72 13.48 -13.65
C PRO A 172 10.04 14.97 -13.52
N LEU A 173 9.75 15.54 -12.35
CA LEU A 173 9.99 16.95 -12.06
C LEU A 173 10.83 17.07 -10.77
N LEU A 174 11.40 18.25 -10.59
CA LEU A 174 12.02 18.70 -9.36
C LEU A 174 11.00 19.53 -8.57
N ALA A 175 10.68 19.10 -7.36
CA ALA A 175 10.00 19.94 -6.39
C ALA A 175 11.03 20.69 -5.53
N TYR A 176 10.68 21.89 -5.10
CA TYR A 176 11.56 22.72 -4.28
C TYR A 176 10.78 23.60 -3.30
N ASN A 177 11.39 23.93 -2.17
CA ASN A 177 10.83 24.82 -1.15
C ASN A 177 11.14 26.29 -1.48
N ARG A 178 10.13 27.08 -1.85
CA ARG A 178 10.31 28.49 -2.26
C ARG A 178 10.91 29.34 -1.13
N ASP A 179 10.49 29.09 0.10
CA ASP A 179 10.88 29.90 1.26
C ASP A 179 12.39 29.72 1.57
N LEU A 180 12.95 28.53 1.36
CA LEU A 180 14.38 28.27 1.54
C LEU A 180 15.24 28.96 0.47
N PHE A 181 14.77 28.98 -0.77
CA PHE A 181 15.43 29.73 -1.85
C PHE A 181 15.42 31.23 -1.59
N ASP A 182 14.27 31.77 -1.19
CA ASP A 182 14.11 33.19 -0.85
C ASP A 182 14.98 33.57 0.36
N ALA A 183 15.02 32.73 1.41
CA ALA A 183 15.84 32.95 2.60
C ALA A 183 17.35 32.95 2.30
N ALA A 184 17.78 32.09 1.37
CA ALA A 184 19.17 32.04 0.91
C ALA A 184 19.51 33.13 -0.13
N GLY A 185 18.51 33.87 -0.63
CA GLY A 185 18.68 34.84 -1.71
C GLY A 185 19.10 34.19 -3.04
N LEU A 186 18.72 32.93 -3.25
CA LEU A 186 19.01 32.15 -4.45
C LEU A 186 17.84 32.22 -5.43
N ALA A 187 18.14 32.26 -6.72
CA ALA A 187 17.11 32.12 -7.75
C ALA A 187 16.54 30.69 -7.70
N THR A 188 15.22 30.57 -7.85
CA THR A 188 14.53 29.28 -7.86
C THR A 188 14.82 28.48 -9.14
N PRO A 189 14.57 27.16 -9.12
CA PRO A 189 14.63 26.32 -10.30
C PRO A 189 13.81 26.87 -11.48
N THR A 190 14.41 26.87 -12.68
CA THR A 190 13.74 27.27 -13.93
C THR A 190 13.97 26.22 -15.00
N PRO A 191 13.21 26.23 -16.11
CA PRO A 191 13.49 25.35 -17.23
C PRO A 191 14.94 25.44 -17.70
N ASP A 192 15.58 26.60 -17.72
CA ASP A 192 16.94 26.74 -18.26
C ASP A 192 18.06 26.26 -17.32
N TRP A 193 17.72 25.68 -16.15
CA TRP A 193 18.72 25.13 -15.24
C TRP A 193 19.52 23.97 -15.83
N THR A 194 20.82 23.99 -15.55
CA THR A 194 21.73 22.88 -15.82
C THR A 194 21.85 21.95 -14.61
N TRP A 195 22.42 20.76 -14.81
CA TRP A 195 22.75 19.87 -13.70
C TRP A 195 23.78 20.49 -12.74
N GLU A 196 24.67 21.36 -13.23
CA GLU A 196 25.60 22.12 -12.40
C GLU A 196 24.87 23.14 -11.51
N ASP A 197 23.84 23.82 -12.04
CA ASP A 197 22.98 24.71 -11.24
C ASP A 197 22.25 23.94 -10.14
N PHE A 198 21.72 22.76 -10.46
CA PHE A 198 21.05 21.88 -9.49
C PHE A 198 22.00 21.46 -8.36
N LEU A 199 23.17 20.89 -8.69
CA LEU A 199 24.14 20.44 -7.68
C LEU A 199 24.68 21.61 -6.85
N GLY A 200 24.93 22.75 -7.50
CA GLY A 200 25.38 23.97 -6.84
C GLY A 200 24.33 24.59 -5.92
N ALA A 201 23.04 24.52 -6.29
CA ALA A 201 21.95 24.96 -5.42
C ALA A 201 21.82 24.04 -4.20
N ALA A 202 21.88 22.72 -4.39
CA ALA A 202 21.84 21.74 -3.30
C ALA A 202 22.95 22.01 -2.27
N GLU A 203 24.18 22.22 -2.73
CA GLU A 203 25.32 22.54 -1.87
C GLU A 203 25.15 23.86 -1.10
N ARG A 204 24.61 24.91 -1.74
CA ARG A 204 24.44 26.23 -1.11
C ARG A 204 23.25 26.32 -0.15
N LEU A 205 22.22 25.53 -0.39
CA LEU A 205 21.02 25.47 0.46
C LEU A 205 21.23 24.59 1.69
N ALA A 206 22.19 23.66 1.62
CA ALA A 206 22.59 22.87 2.77
C ALA A 206 23.14 23.76 3.88
N SER A 207 22.71 23.49 5.12
CA SER A 207 23.21 24.19 6.29
C SER A 207 23.37 23.23 7.47
N LYS A 208 24.44 23.45 8.26
CA LYS A 208 24.83 22.60 9.38
C LYS A 208 25.05 23.40 10.65
N ARG A 209 24.74 22.77 11.78
CA ARG A 209 25.05 23.24 13.14
C ARG A 209 25.83 22.15 13.88
N GLY A 210 27.16 22.22 13.79
CA GLY A 210 28.01 21.11 14.23
C GLY A 210 27.84 19.93 13.28
N ASP A 211 27.59 18.75 13.84
CA ASP A 211 27.35 17.52 13.06
C ASP A 211 25.89 17.38 12.60
N GLU A 212 24.98 18.22 13.12
CA GLU A 212 23.57 18.21 12.74
C GLU A 212 23.33 19.04 11.47
N VAL A 213 22.61 18.48 10.50
CA VAL A 213 22.14 19.20 9.30
C VAL A 213 20.83 19.90 9.64
N ASP A 214 20.84 21.23 9.61
CA ASP A 214 19.65 22.06 9.81
C ASP A 214 18.74 21.99 8.58
N VAL A 215 19.32 22.14 7.38
CA VAL A 215 18.62 22.07 6.08
C VAL A 215 19.42 21.20 5.12
N TYR A 216 18.76 20.25 4.46
CA TYR A 216 19.33 19.46 3.37
C TYR A 216 19.09 20.11 2.01
N GLY A 217 20.12 20.11 1.17
CA GLY A 217 20.05 20.67 -0.19
C GLY A 217 19.13 19.90 -1.13
N PHE A 218 19.23 18.59 -1.11
CA PHE A 218 18.41 17.66 -1.88
C PHE A 218 18.18 16.40 -1.06
N VAL A 219 16.96 15.86 -1.10
CA VAL A 219 16.64 14.58 -0.45
C VAL A 219 16.17 13.56 -1.50
N ALA A 220 16.71 12.34 -1.41
CA ALA A 220 16.46 11.27 -2.36
C ALA A 220 15.95 10.00 -1.65
N PRO A 221 14.98 9.28 -2.25
CA PRO A 221 14.49 8.01 -1.70
C PRO A 221 15.50 6.87 -1.86
N ASP A 222 16.42 6.99 -2.81
CA ASP A 222 17.50 6.04 -3.10
C ASP A 222 18.85 6.56 -2.57
N ALA A 223 19.95 5.90 -2.94
CA ALA A 223 21.31 6.34 -2.66
C ALA A 223 21.71 7.72 -3.25
N GLY A 224 20.82 8.44 -3.96
CA GLY A 224 21.11 9.72 -4.61
C GLY A 224 21.40 9.60 -6.11
N LEU A 225 20.80 8.63 -6.80
CA LEU A 225 21.10 8.34 -8.22
C LEU A 225 20.85 9.53 -9.13
N MET A 226 19.79 10.32 -8.88
CA MET A 226 19.52 11.53 -9.65
C MET A 226 20.68 12.53 -9.57
N ALA A 227 21.25 12.72 -8.37
CA ALA A 227 22.38 13.60 -8.18
C ALA A 227 23.62 13.06 -8.90
N LEU A 228 23.88 11.75 -8.83
CA LEU A 228 24.99 11.10 -9.53
C LEU A 228 24.89 11.28 -11.05
N TYR A 229 23.72 11.01 -11.64
CA TYR A 229 23.53 11.25 -13.07
C TYR A 229 23.68 12.72 -13.44
N GLY A 230 23.24 13.64 -12.57
CA GLY A 230 23.51 15.06 -12.75
C GLY A 230 25.01 15.38 -12.76
N ALA A 231 25.79 14.78 -11.86
CA ALA A 231 27.24 14.95 -11.83
C ALA A 231 27.93 14.39 -13.08
N LEU A 232 27.48 13.22 -13.55
CA LEU A 232 27.96 12.63 -14.80
C LEU A 232 27.62 13.52 -16.00
N ALA A 233 26.38 14.00 -16.08
CA ALA A 233 25.92 14.90 -17.14
C ALA A 233 26.68 16.24 -17.15
N ALA A 234 26.98 16.81 -15.98
CA ALA A 234 27.81 18.00 -15.85
C ALA A 234 29.27 17.77 -16.27
N ALA A 235 29.72 16.51 -16.30
CA ALA A 235 31.05 16.08 -16.74
C ALA A 235 31.06 15.54 -18.18
N ASP A 236 30.21 16.09 -19.05
CA ASP A 236 30.05 15.68 -20.47
C ASP A 236 29.61 14.20 -20.66
N ASP A 237 28.95 13.63 -19.64
CA ASP A 237 28.45 12.25 -19.58
C ASP A 237 29.48 11.20 -20.07
N PRO A 238 30.45 10.81 -19.22
CA PRO A 238 31.48 9.84 -19.60
C PRO A 238 30.92 8.44 -19.88
N LEU A 239 29.64 8.19 -19.60
CA LEU A 239 28.93 6.94 -19.87
C LEU A 239 28.11 6.99 -21.16
N ALA A 240 28.04 8.13 -21.86
CA ALA A 240 27.40 8.26 -23.16
C ALA A 240 28.22 7.54 -24.25
N VAL A 241 27.97 6.25 -24.43
CA VAL A 241 28.76 5.38 -25.33
C VAL A 241 27.94 4.75 -26.46
N GLY A 242 26.95 5.42 -27.06
CA GLY A 242 26.28 4.92 -28.28
C GLY A 242 25.87 3.44 -28.24
N GLU A 243 26.41 2.61 -29.17
CA GLU A 243 26.26 1.14 -29.23
C GLU A 243 27.36 0.36 -28.48
N GLU A 244 28.34 1.03 -27.89
CA GLU A 244 29.39 0.39 -27.08
C GLU A 244 28.90 0.15 -25.64
N VAL A 245 29.50 -0.84 -24.96
CA VAL A 245 29.19 -1.13 -23.54
C VAL A 245 29.83 -0.07 -22.65
N ALA A 246 29.05 0.51 -21.73
CA ALA A 246 29.51 1.54 -20.81
C ALA A 246 30.67 1.03 -19.93
N ARG A 247 31.62 1.92 -19.64
CA ARG A 247 32.79 1.64 -18.81
C ARG A 247 32.71 2.48 -17.54
N LEU A 248 32.34 1.82 -16.46
CA LEU A 248 32.15 2.40 -15.13
C LEU A 248 33.47 2.71 -14.44
N ASP A 249 34.54 1.97 -14.75
CA ASP A 249 35.87 2.12 -14.14
C ASP A 249 36.67 3.33 -14.67
N ARG A 250 36.02 4.29 -15.32
CA ARG A 250 36.63 5.52 -15.82
C ARG A 250 36.88 6.52 -14.68
N PRO A 251 38.01 7.27 -14.72
CA PRO A 251 38.32 8.26 -13.68
C PRO A 251 37.26 9.36 -13.56
N GLU A 252 36.58 9.70 -14.65
CA GLU A 252 35.50 10.69 -14.65
C GLU A 252 34.27 10.21 -13.86
N VAL A 253 33.98 8.91 -13.87
CA VAL A 253 32.88 8.30 -13.11
C VAL A 253 33.24 8.26 -11.62
N ALA A 254 34.51 7.95 -11.30
CA ALA A 254 35.02 8.02 -9.94
C ALA A 254 34.92 9.44 -9.37
N ALA A 255 35.32 10.45 -10.15
CA ALA A 255 35.19 11.85 -9.76
C ALA A 255 33.73 12.29 -9.55
N ALA A 256 32.78 11.75 -10.32
CA ALA A 256 31.36 11.99 -10.09
C ALA A 256 30.88 11.37 -8.76
N LEU A 257 31.28 10.14 -8.43
CA LEU A 257 30.99 9.52 -7.13
C LEU A 257 31.59 10.31 -5.97
N GLU A 258 32.86 10.74 -6.07
CA GLU A 258 33.52 11.60 -5.08
C GLU A 258 32.75 12.92 -4.87
N ARG A 259 32.21 13.51 -5.94
CA ARG A 259 31.39 14.73 -5.83
C ARG A 259 30.09 14.47 -5.09
N ILE A 260 29.45 13.31 -5.26
CA ILE A 260 28.22 12.96 -4.55
C ILE A 260 28.49 12.64 -3.08
N GLU A 261 29.59 11.95 -2.79
CA GLU A 261 30.07 11.74 -1.41
C GLU A 261 30.26 13.08 -0.68
N GLN A 262 30.91 14.06 -1.33
CA GLN A 262 31.05 15.41 -0.76
C GLN A 262 29.70 16.12 -0.51
N LEU A 263 28.72 15.93 -1.40
CA LEU A 263 27.38 16.46 -1.20
C LEU A 263 26.69 15.78 -0.03
N PHE A 264 26.83 14.47 0.10
CA PHE A 264 26.30 13.72 1.25
C PHE A 264 26.92 14.20 2.57
N ASP A 265 28.25 14.28 2.62
CA ASP A 265 29.01 14.73 3.78
C ASP A 265 28.73 16.19 4.17
N SER A 266 28.35 17.05 3.23
CA SER A 266 28.01 18.45 3.51
C SER A 266 26.55 18.67 3.89
N GLY A 267 25.68 17.66 3.75
CA GLY A 267 24.22 17.81 3.85
C GLY A 267 23.58 18.35 2.56
N GLY A 268 24.35 18.51 1.48
CA GLY A 268 23.84 18.77 0.13
C GLY A 268 22.97 17.64 -0.40
N LEU A 269 23.17 16.40 0.07
CA LEU A 269 22.35 15.22 -0.25
C LEU A 269 21.96 14.48 1.04
N PHE A 270 20.67 14.20 1.20
CA PHE A 270 20.17 13.14 2.07
C PHE A 270 19.80 11.93 1.20
N ALA A 271 20.36 10.76 1.52
CA ALA A 271 20.04 9.52 0.83
C ALA A 271 19.31 8.58 1.79
N ALA A 272 17.99 8.42 1.60
CA ALA A 272 17.14 7.65 2.51
C ALA A 272 17.60 6.19 2.63
N GLU A 273 18.02 5.58 1.52
CA GLU A 273 18.49 4.18 1.52
C GLU A 273 19.72 3.95 2.41
N GLN A 274 20.56 4.96 2.62
CA GLN A 274 21.73 4.87 3.52
C GLN A 274 21.33 4.75 5.00
N GLU A 275 20.15 5.24 5.33
CA GLU A 275 19.59 5.20 6.68
C GLU A 275 18.76 3.93 6.91
N GLY A 276 18.73 2.98 5.96
CA GLY A 276 17.97 1.74 6.12
C GLY A 276 16.45 1.96 6.18
N PRO A 277 15.69 1.08 6.86
CA PRO A 277 14.23 1.09 6.88
C PRO A 277 13.58 2.42 7.32
N GLN A 278 14.24 3.18 8.19
CA GLN A 278 13.79 4.46 8.73
C GLN A 278 14.01 5.64 7.78
N GLY A 279 14.92 5.49 6.82
CA GLY A 279 15.35 6.60 5.97
C GLY A 279 14.23 7.25 5.19
N PHE A 280 13.28 6.46 4.70
CA PHE A 280 12.12 6.98 3.96
C PHE A 280 11.20 7.83 4.86
N GLY A 281 10.97 7.40 6.10
CA GLY A 281 10.19 8.17 7.08
C GLY A 281 10.88 9.48 7.45
N ARG A 282 12.20 9.44 7.69
CA ARG A 282 13.01 10.63 7.95
C ARG A 282 13.03 11.60 6.76
N MET A 283 13.13 11.08 5.53
CA MET A 283 13.03 11.90 4.32
C MET A 283 11.69 12.65 4.25
N GLN A 284 10.58 11.95 4.53
CA GLN A 284 9.25 12.59 4.55
C GLN A 284 9.17 13.68 5.62
N GLU A 285 9.70 13.42 6.82
CA GLU A 285 9.77 14.40 7.91
C GLU A 285 10.61 15.63 7.52
N LEU A 286 11.76 15.45 6.87
CA LEU A 286 12.58 16.55 6.36
C LEU A 286 11.82 17.40 5.33
N ILE A 287 11.02 16.77 4.46
CA ILE A 287 10.18 17.49 3.51
C ILE A 287 9.06 18.24 4.26
N SER A 288 8.27 17.57 5.10
CA SER A 288 7.10 18.17 5.76
C SER A 288 7.46 19.26 6.78
N SER A 289 8.62 19.15 7.43
CA SER A 289 9.14 20.17 8.36
C SER A 289 9.79 21.36 7.67
N GLY A 290 9.86 21.36 6.33
CA GLY A 290 10.52 22.43 5.57
C GLY A 290 12.04 22.43 5.67
N ARG A 291 12.66 21.32 6.09
CA ARG A 291 14.11 21.13 6.22
C ARG A 291 14.77 20.52 4.97
N ALA A 292 14.00 20.23 3.92
CA ALA A 292 14.49 19.84 2.61
C ALA A 292 14.29 20.99 1.61
N ALA A 293 15.34 21.34 0.86
CA ALA A 293 15.27 22.41 -0.13
C ALA A 293 14.75 21.93 -1.49
N MET A 294 15.14 20.72 -1.92
CA MET A 294 14.71 20.10 -3.18
C MET A 294 14.47 18.60 -3.03
N TRP A 295 13.54 18.05 -3.82
CA TRP A 295 13.22 16.61 -3.83
C TRP A 295 12.54 16.19 -5.15
N PRO A 296 12.54 14.90 -5.51
CA PRO A 296 11.73 14.40 -6.64
C PRO A 296 10.23 14.65 -6.42
N ASP A 297 9.52 15.16 -7.42
CA ASP A 297 8.12 15.59 -7.27
C ASP A 297 7.14 14.48 -6.86
N GLY A 298 7.47 13.22 -7.18
CA GLY A 298 6.70 12.04 -6.74
C GLY A 298 6.60 11.87 -5.22
N LEU A 299 7.39 12.62 -4.43
CA LEU A 299 7.33 12.63 -2.96
C LEU A 299 6.39 13.71 -2.39
N LEU A 300 5.70 14.50 -3.23
CA LEU A 300 4.68 15.44 -2.76
C LEU A 300 3.46 14.68 -2.21
N VAL A 301 3.36 14.57 -0.88
CA VAL A 301 2.17 14.03 -0.22
C VAL A 301 1.11 15.11 -0.11
N THR A 302 0.17 15.17 -1.06
CA THR A 302 -1.04 15.99 -0.89
C THR A 302 -2.19 15.13 -0.37
N ARG A 303 -2.60 15.31 0.90
CA ARG A 303 -3.89 14.78 1.35
C ARG A 303 -5.01 15.64 0.75
N PRO A 304 -6.14 15.05 0.30
CA PRO A 304 -7.30 15.84 -0.10
C PRO A 304 -7.79 16.70 1.07
N GLY A 305 -7.83 18.02 0.90
CA GLY A 305 -8.32 18.96 1.91
C GLY A 305 -7.29 19.47 2.93
N SER A 306 -6.02 19.08 2.85
CA SER A 306 -4.93 19.74 3.57
C SER A 306 -4.29 20.82 2.70
N ALA A 307 -3.97 21.99 3.28
CA ALA A 307 -3.00 22.89 2.66
C ALA A 307 -1.66 22.14 2.49
N PRO A 308 -0.85 22.42 1.45
CA PRO A 308 0.50 21.87 1.40
C PRO A 308 1.26 22.35 2.66
N GLU A 309 1.82 21.41 3.42
CA GLU A 309 2.60 21.69 4.64
C GLU A 309 3.84 22.57 4.34
N VAL A 310 4.28 22.64 3.07
CA VAL A 310 5.40 23.48 2.58
C VAL A 310 5.01 24.26 1.32
N ASN A 311 5.37 25.55 1.28
CA ASN A 311 5.27 26.39 0.08
C ASN A 311 6.23 25.92 -1.01
N SER A 312 5.78 25.00 -1.86
CA SER A 312 6.61 24.30 -2.84
C SER A 312 6.31 24.69 -4.27
N GLY A 313 7.36 24.84 -5.08
CA GLY A 313 7.30 25.02 -6.54
C GLY A 313 7.74 23.78 -7.30
N LEU A 314 7.63 23.85 -8.63
CA LEU A 314 7.97 22.75 -9.53
C LEU A 314 8.79 23.25 -10.70
N ALA A 315 9.81 22.48 -11.06
CA ALA A 315 10.64 22.72 -12.24
C ALA A 315 10.91 21.41 -12.98
N PRO A 316 11.16 21.47 -14.30
CA PRO A 316 11.58 20.28 -15.05
C PRO A 316 13.00 19.88 -14.62
N LEU A 317 13.32 18.59 -14.67
CA LEU A 317 14.69 18.13 -14.47
C LEU A 317 15.63 18.70 -15.55
N PRO A 318 16.88 19.10 -15.22
CA PRO A 318 17.85 19.62 -16.19
C PRO A 318 18.13 18.66 -17.36
N GLU A 319 18.65 19.22 -18.46
CA GLU A 319 19.17 18.42 -19.59
C GLU A 319 20.66 18.06 -19.41
N PRO A 320 21.13 16.95 -20.00
CA PRO A 320 20.36 15.89 -20.65
C PRO A 320 19.45 15.14 -19.66
N ALA A 321 18.34 14.63 -20.18
CA ALA A 321 17.45 13.79 -19.40
C ALA A 321 18.18 12.52 -18.91
N LEU A 322 17.79 12.04 -17.73
CA LEU A 322 18.39 10.85 -17.12
C LEU A 322 18.26 9.61 -18.03
N PRO A 323 19.32 8.79 -18.19
CA PRO A 323 19.23 7.51 -18.89
C PRO A 323 18.15 6.62 -18.29
N GLY A 324 17.38 5.94 -19.14
CA GLY A 324 16.22 5.15 -18.71
C GLY A 324 15.03 5.99 -18.23
N GLY A 325 15.05 7.31 -18.42
CA GLY A 325 13.96 8.28 -18.24
C GLY A 325 12.99 7.91 -17.13
N ALA A 326 13.33 8.20 -15.87
CA ALA A 326 12.52 7.99 -14.66
C ALA A 326 11.09 7.46 -14.97
N SER A 327 10.94 6.14 -14.83
CA SER A 327 9.92 5.22 -15.42
C SER A 327 10.36 4.47 -16.70
N VAL A 328 11.31 3.53 -16.55
CA VAL A 328 11.40 2.34 -17.44
C VAL A 328 10.12 1.48 -17.31
N GLU A 329 9.30 1.76 -16.31
CA GLU A 329 8.00 1.14 -16.08
C GLU A 329 6.93 1.72 -17.00
N THR A 330 6.51 0.95 -18.00
CA THR A 330 5.38 1.34 -18.83
C THR A 330 4.06 1.05 -18.11
N ASN A 331 3.27 2.10 -17.89
CA ASN A 331 1.91 1.99 -17.34
C ASN A 331 0.89 2.08 -18.49
N GLY A 332 0.35 0.93 -18.87
CA GLY A 332 -0.55 0.81 -19.99
C GLY A 332 -1.26 -0.53 -20.06
N TYR A 333 -1.88 -0.80 -21.20
CA TYR A 333 -2.62 -2.02 -21.47
C TYR A 333 -1.84 -2.93 -22.40
N VAL A 334 -1.96 -4.24 -22.21
CA VAL A 334 -1.33 -5.24 -23.08
C VAL A 334 -2.35 -6.23 -23.63
N ILE A 335 -1.97 -6.87 -24.73
CA ILE A 335 -2.67 -8.04 -25.29
C ILE A 335 -1.74 -9.25 -25.20
N SER A 336 -2.27 -10.37 -24.69
CA SER A 336 -1.57 -11.64 -24.65
C SER A 336 -1.23 -12.10 -26.07
N SER A 337 0.02 -12.54 -26.30
CA SER A 337 0.42 -13.21 -27.55
C SER A 337 -0.37 -14.51 -27.81
N GLY A 338 -0.96 -15.10 -26.76
CA GLY A 338 -1.77 -16.32 -26.83
C GLY A 338 -3.24 -16.09 -27.19
N THR A 339 -3.71 -14.84 -27.30
CA THR A 339 -5.11 -14.54 -27.61
C THR A 339 -5.53 -15.14 -28.95
N GLN A 340 -6.73 -15.72 -28.99
CA GLN A 340 -7.36 -16.16 -30.24
C GLN A 340 -8.24 -15.07 -30.86
N HIS A 341 -8.39 -13.93 -30.17
CA HIS A 341 -9.32 -12.85 -30.49
C HIS A 341 -8.62 -11.47 -30.51
N PRO A 342 -7.53 -11.30 -31.29
CA PRO A 342 -6.72 -10.07 -31.25
C PRO A 342 -7.47 -8.82 -31.73
N ARG A 343 -8.49 -8.97 -32.60
CA ARG A 343 -9.28 -7.85 -33.10
C ARG A 343 -10.27 -7.34 -32.05
N GLU A 344 -10.93 -8.25 -31.37
CA GLU A 344 -11.86 -7.98 -30.28
C GLU A 344 -11.11 -7.39 -29.06
N ALA A 345 -9.96 -7.97 -28.73
CA ALA A 345 -9.04 -7.43 -27.72
C ALA A 345 -8.60 -6.00 -28.04
N TRP A 346 -8.24 -5.71 -29.29
CA TRP A 346 -7.89 -4.35 -29.71
C TRP A 346 -9.06 -3.36 -29.59
N ARG A 347 -10.28 -3.76 -29.98
CA ARG A 347 -11.47 -2.90 -29.84
C ARG A 347 -11.69 -2.49 -28.39
N TRP A 348 -11.53 -3.42 -27.45
CA TRP A 348 -11.62 -3.13 -26.02
C TRP A 348 -10.53 -2.15 -25.55
N LEU A 349 -9.26 -2.42 -25.86
CA LEU A 349 -8.16 -1.55 -25.42
C LEU A 349 -8.20 -0.15 -26.07
N SER A 350 -8.57 -0.05 -27.36
CA SER A 350 -8.79 1.23 -28.05
C SER A 350 -9.90 2.03 -27.38
N PHE A 351 -11.03 1.40 -27.05
CA PHE A 351 -12.11 2.02 -26.28
C PHE A 351 -11.62 2.50 -24.91
N LEU A 352 -10.97 1.64 -24.13
CA LEU A 352 -10.44 1.96 -22.80
C LEU A 352 -9.46 3.14 -22.83
N SER A 353 -8.60 3.21 -23.84
CA SER A 353 -7.59 4.27 -23.95
C SER A 353 -8.19 5.68 -24.06
N ARG A 354 -9.49 5.80 -24.34
CA ARG A 354 -10.24 7.06 -24.44
C ARG A 354 -11.08 7.36 -23.20
N GLN A 355 -11.01 6.51 -22.16
CA GLN A 355 -11.80 6.64 -20.94
C GLN A 355 -10.98 7.26 -19.81
N GLU A 356 -11.61 8.09 -19.00
CA GLU A 356 -11.03 8.57 -17.74
C GLU A 356 -11.13 7.44 -16.70
N ILE A 357 -9.99 6.88 -16.29
CA ILE A 357 -9.95 5.89 -15.20
C ILE A 357 -9.75 6.62 -13.87
N ARG A 358 -10.85 6.89 -13.17
CA ARG A 358 -10.81 7.49 -11.83
C ARG A 358 -10.40 6.43 -10.80
N ARG A 359 -9.17 6.53 -10.28
CA ARG A 359 -8.71 5.71 -9.16
C ARG A 359 -9.18 6.32 -7.84
N PRO A 360 -9.79 5.55 -6.93
CA PRO A 360 -9.99 5.96 -5.55
C PRO A 360 -8.64 6.05 -4.82
N GLY A 361 -8.34 7.19 -4.19
CA GLY A 361 -7.15 7.36 -3.34
C GLY A 361 -5.79 7.46 -4.04
N ASN A 362 -4.85 8.09 -3.35
CA ASN A 362 -3.46 8.31 -3.77
C ASN A 362 -2.67 6.99 -3.77
N VAL A 363 -2.70 6.23 -4.88
CA VAL A 363 -1.68 5.20 -5.11
C VAL A 363 -0.41 5.93 -5.58
N VAL A 364 0.47 6.21 -4.63
CA VAL A 364 1.85 6.64 -4.88
C VAL A 364 2.57 5.47 -5.54
N LEU A 365 2.94 5.63 -6.82
CA LEU A 365 3.91 4.74 -7.44
C LEU A 365 5.27 5.16 -6.90
N ILE A 366 5.93 4.28 -6.15
CA ILE A 366 7.30 4.48 -5.69
C ILE A 366 8.17 4.63 -6.95
N GLY A 367 8.69 5.84 -7.21
CA GLY A 367 9.71 6.07 -8.25
C GLY A 367 9.30 6.82 -9.53
N GLY A 368 8.11 7.42 -9.63
CA GLY A 368 7.71 8.20 -10.81
C GLY A 368 7.09 9.54 -10.44
N GLY A 369 7.52 10.61 -11.12
CA GLY A 369 6.93 11.95 -10.98
C GLY A 369 5.45 12.01 -11.37
N ARG A 370 4.90 13.22 -11.46
CA ARG A 370 3.50 13.45 -11.87
C ARG A 370 3.14 12.61 -13.10
N THR A 371 2.12 11.77 -12.93
CA THR A 371 1.55 10.97 -14.02
C THR A 371 0.36 11.73 -14.60
N LEU A 372 0.28 11.78 -15.93
CA LEU A 372 -0.84 12.37 -16.65
C LEU A 372 -1.39 11.38 -17.69
N PRO A 373 -2.64 11.56 -18.16
CA PRO A 373 -3.18 10.75 -19.25
C PRO A 373 -2.23 10.77 -20.45
N ALA A 374 -1.98 9.60 -21.04
CA ALA A 374 -1.05 9.49 -22.17
C ALA A 374 -1.57 10.18 -23.45
N ARG A 375 -2.90 10.36 -23.55
CA ARG A 375 -3.58 11.13 -24.60
C ARG A 375 -3.77 12.60 -24.22
N LYS A 376 -3.48 13.49 -25.15
CA LYS A 376 -3.68 14.94 -25.05
C LYS A 376 -5.15 15.27 -24.86
N SER A 377 -6.03 14.71 -25.69
CA SER A 377 -7.47 14.96 -25.60
C SER A 377 -8.05 14.54 -24.26
N LEU A 378 -7.55 13.44 -23.69
CA LEU A 378 -8.01 12.94 -22.40
C LEU A 378 -7.52 13.80 -21.24
N ALA A 379 -6.27 14.30 -21.29
CA ALA A 379 -5.75 15.25 -20.31
C ALA A 379 -6.55 16.57 -20.31
N GLU A 380 -6.97 17.05 -21.48
CA GLU A 380 -7.87 18.20 -21.60
C GLU A 380 -9.28 17.88 -21.04
N GLN A 381 -9.86 16.74 -21.43
CA GLN A 381 -11.21 16.34 -21.01
C GLN A 381 -11.32 16.10 -19.50
N SER A 382 -10.31 15.47 -18.89
CA SER A 382 -10.27 15.21 -17.45
C SER A 382 -10.03 16.47 -16.63
N GLY A 383 -9.73 17.60 -17.28
CA GLY A 383 -9.38 18.84 -16.61
C GLY A 383 -8.06 18.77 -15.86
N PHE A 384 -7.12 17.91 -16.28
CA PHE A 384 -5.80 17.75 -15.65
C PHE A 384 -5.11 19.12 -15.44
N TRP A 385 -5.20 19.99 -16.43
CA TRP A 385 -4.58 21.33 -16.42
C TRP A 385 -5.31 22.35 -15.53
N ASN A 386 -6.57 22.13 -15.16
CA ASN A 386 -7.40 23.14 -14.49
C ASN A 386 -6.97 23.42 -13.03
N GLY A 387 -6.20 22.52 -12.42
CA GLY A 387 -5.72 22.63 -11.04
C GLY A 387 -4.26 23.04 -10.90
N LEU A 388 -3.57 23.36 -12.01
CA LEU A 388 -2.15 23.68 -12.02
C LEU A 388 -1.93 25.19 -12.10
N ASP A 389 -0.97 25.70 -11.35
CA ASP A 389 -0.50 27.07 -11.53
C ASP A 389 0.36 27.19 -12.82
N ALA A 390 0.69 28.42 -13.20
CA ALA A 390 1.45 28.68 -14.43
C ALA A 390 2.86 28.08 -14.40
N GLU A 391 3.46 28.00 -13.22
CA GLU A 391 4.80 27.45 -13.02
C GLU A 391 4.79 25.93 -13.21
N ALA A 392 3.89 25.22 -12.54
CA ALA A 392 3.69 23.79 -12.66
C ALA A 392 3.32 23.39 -14.10
N THR A 393 2.47 24.18 -14.76
CA THR A 393 2.11 23.96 -16.16
C THR A 393 3.34 24.04 -17.06
N ALA A 394 4.13 25.11 -16.95
CA ALA A 394 5.35 25.29 -17.74
C ALA A 394 6.39 24.20 -17.45
N ALA A 395 6.51 23.75 -16.20
CA ALA A 395 7.42 22.67 -15.82
C ALA A 395 7.03 21.33 -16.47
N ILE A 396 5.74 20.99 -16.46
CA ILE A 396 5.25 19.76 -17.10
C ILE A 396 5.43 19.82 -18.62
N GLU A 397 5.11 20.95 -19.26
CA GLU A 397 5.29 21.13 -20.70
C GLU A 397 6.77 20.99 -21.10
N ALA A 398 7.69 21.59 -20.34
CA ALA A 398 9.12 21.46 -20.56
C ALA A 398 9.60 20.02 -20.33
N GLY A 399 9.12 19.34 -19.29
CA GLY A 399 9.43 17.94 -19.02
C GLY A 399 8.98 17.00 -20.14
N LEU A 400 7.77 17.22 -20.69
CA LEU A 400 7.27 16.47 -21.85
C LEU A 400 8.14 16.69 -23.09
N ALA A 401 8.58 17.92 -23.34
CA ALA A 401 9.46 18.23 -24.48
C ALA A 401 10.83 17.53 -24.34
N ARG A 402 11.41 17.52 -23.12
CA ARG A 402 12.68 16.84 -22.82
C ARG A 402 12.59 15.34 -22.98
N ARG A 403 11.49 14.74 -22.51
CA ARG A 403 11.23 13.31 -22.68
C ARG A 403 11.26 12.91 -24.15
N ALA A 404 10.64 13.71 -25.02
CA ALA A 404 10.63 13.47 -26.46
C ALA A 404 12.04 13.46 -27.08
N ALA A 405 12.99 14.16 -26.47
CA ALA A 405 14.38 14.22 -26.92
C ALA A 405 15.26 13.10 -26.34
N ALA A 406 14.87 12.50 -25.21
CA ALA A 406 15.67 11.52 -24.47
C ALA A 406 15.83 10.16 -25.19
N GLY A 407 14.90 9.81 -26.08
CA GLY A 407 15.00 8.58 -26.86
C GLY A 407 14.57 7.31 -26.08
N ARG A 408 14.72 6.15 -26.73
CA ARG A 408 14.37 4.82 -26.19
C ARG A 408 15.30 4.42 -25.06
N ALA A 409 14.72 3.87 -23.99
CA ALA A 409 15.47 3.09 -23.02
C ALA A 409 16.17 1.92 -23.74
N ARG A 410 17.45 1.76 -23.48
CA ARG A 410 18.29 0.71 -24.08
C ARG A 410 18.33 -0.49 -23.14
N ALA A 411 18.53 -1.68 -23.71
CA ALA A 411 18.57 -2.92 -22.93
C ALA A 411 19.63 -2.90 -21.80
N HIS A 412 20.71 -2.13 -21.96
CA HIS A 412 21.75 -1.99 -20.94
C HIS A 412 21.45 -0.95 -19.86
N ASP A 413 20.43 -0.09 -20.00
CA ASP A 413 20.17 1.01 -19.06
C ASP A 413 19.78 0.50 -17.65
N VAL A 414 19.02 -0.60 -17.57
CA VAL A 414 18.60 -1.20 -16.29
C VAL A 414 19.78 -1.82 -15.52
N PRO A 415 20.58 -2.73 -16.13
CA PRO A 415 21.81 -3.22 -15.52
C PRO A 415 22.78 -2.09 -15.12
N LEU A 416 22.91 -1.07 -15.96
CA LEU A 416 23.78 0.08 -15.71
C LEU A 416 23.35 0.83 -14.45
N ARG A 417 22.06 1.16 -14.35
CA ARG A 417 21.48 1.84 -13.18
C ARG A 417 21.68 1.04 -11.90
N GLN A 418 21.45 -0.28 -11.93
CA GLN A 418 21.65 -1.15 -10.77
C GLN A 418 23.11 -1.19 -10.31
N ALA A 419 24.05 -1.28 -11.25
CA ALA A 419 25.48 -1.26 -10.95
C ALA A 419 25.92 0.08 -10.34
N LEU A 420 25.48 1.21 -10.91
CA LEU A 420 25.76 2.54 -10.37
C LEU A 420 25.14 2.76 -8.99
N ALA A 421 23.94 2.25 -8.75
CA ALA A 421 23.28 2.34 -7.45
C ALA A 421 24.09 1.63 -6.36
N GLY A 422 24.53 0.40 -6.64
CA GLY A 422 25.38 -0.36 -5.72
C GLY A 422 26.74 0.31 -5.48
N ALA A 423 27.36 0.86 -6.53
CA ALA A 423 28.60 1.61 -6.40
C ALA A 423 28.44 2.84 -5.50
N LEU A 424 27.39 3.63 -5.74
CA LEU A 424 27.09 4.82 -4.97
C LEU A 424 26.79 4.47 -3.51
N GLN A 425 26.01 3.41 -3.28
CA GLN A 425 25.72 2.94 -1.93
C GLN A 425 26.99 2.53 -1.18
N ALA A 426 27.90 1.81 -1.83
CA ALA A 426 29.17 1.43 -1.23
C ALA A 426 30.03 2.66 -0.89
N VAL A 427 30.11 3.64 -1.79
CA VAL A 427 30.88 4.89 -1.58
C VAL A 427 30.32 5.70 -0.42
N LEU A 428 29.00 5.90 -0.36
CA LEU A 428 28.38 6.60 0.77
C LEU A 428 28.55 5.83 2.11
N GLY A 429 28.76 4.51 2.04
CA GLY A 429 29.17 3.67 3.17
C GLY A 429 30.67 3.71 3.50
N GLY A 430 31.46 4.53 2.81
CA GLY A 430 32.90 4.74 3.04
C GLY A 430 33.84 3.87 2.19
N ALA A 431 33.35 3.22 1.14
CA ALA A 431 34.20 2.52 0.19
C ALA A 431 34.91 3.49 -0.77
N GLU A 432 36.14 3.14 -1.18
CA GLU A 432 36.87 3.92 -2.19
C GLU A 432 36.16 3.87 -3.56
N PRO A 433 35.85 5.03 -4.19
CA PRO A 433 35.08 5.09 -5.44
C PRO A 433 35.64 4.23 -6.57
N SER A 434 36.96 4.23 -6.74
CA SER A 434 37.62 3.42 -7.78
C SER A 434 37.43 1.91 -7.57
N GLN A 435 37.40 1.44 -6.32
CA GLN A 435 37.16 0.04 -6.02
C GLN A 435 35.69 -0.33 -6.22
N ALA A 436 34.78 0.50 -5.72
CA ALA A 436 33.34 0.30 -5.89
C ALA A 436 32.95 0.21 -7.38
N LEU A 437 33.59 1.01 -8.24
CA LEU A 437 33.36 0.97 -9.69
C LEU A 437 33.89 -0.29 -10.39
N VAL A 438 34.95 -0.93 -9.88
CA VAL A 438 35.42 -2.22 -10.40
C VAL A 438 34.39 -3.32 -10.13
N GLU A 439 33.83 -3.35 -8.91
CA GLU A 439 32.78 -4.31 -8.53
C GLU A 439 31.48 -4.04 -9.29
N ALA A 440 31.14 -2.76 -9.48
CA ALA A 440 30.01 -2.34 -10.29
C ALA A 440 30.17 -2.72 -11.76
N GLN A 441 31.36 -2.56 -12.35
CA GLN A 441 31.64 -2.98 -13.73
C GLN A 441 31.43 -4.49 -13.91
N ALA A 442 31.93 -5.31 -12.98
CA ALA A 442 31.72 -6.76 -13.02
C ALA A 442 30.24 -7.14 -12.91
N THR A 443 29.51 -6.47 -12.00
CA THR A 443 28.06 -6.65 -11.83
C THR A 443 27.30 -6.24 -13.09
N PHE A 444 27.68 -5.11 -13.69
CA PHE A 444 27.08 -4.62 -14.93
C PHE A 444 27.27 -5.60 -16.08
N GLU A 445 28.50 -6.09 -16.29
CA GLU A 445 28.81 -7.08 -17.33
C GLU A 445 28.07 -8.41 -17.13
N GLN A 446 28.00 -8.88 -15.89
CA GLN A 446 27.25 -10.09 -15.56
C GLN A 446 25.76 -9.92 -15.89
N ARG A 447 25.13 -8.86 -15.40
CA ARG A 447 23.70 -8.58 -15.63
C ARG A 447 23.39 -8.31 -17.09
N LEU A 448 24.29 -7.62 -17.80
CA LEU A 448 24.14 -7.40 -19.24
C LEU A 448 24.13 -8.73 -20.01
N ALA A 449 24.98 -9.69 -19.62
CA ALA A 449 24.98 -11.03 -20.21
C ALA A 449 23.72 -11.85 -19.87
N GLU A 450 23.04 -11.55 -18.76
CA GLU A 450 21.73 -12.12 -18.41
C GLU A 450 20.59 -11.50 -19.24
N VAL A 451 20.72 -10.22 -19.63
CA VAL A 451 19.74 -9.47 -20.43
C VAL A 451 19.86 -9.74 -21.93
N GLU A 452 21.06 -10.03 -22.46
CA GLU A 452 21.21 -10.50 -23.85
C GLU A 452 20.58 -11.90 -23.99
N PRO A 453 19.39 -12.04 -24.60
CA PRO A 453 18.66 -13.29 -24.52
C PRO A 453 19.40 -14.38 -25.30
N THR A 454 19.58 -15.54 -24.66
CA THR A 454 19.43 -16.79 -25.41
C THR A 454 17.93 -17.08 -25.42
N PRO A 455 17.17 -16.71 -26.47
CA PRO A 455 15.75 -16.96 -26.49
C PRO A 455 15.56 -18.47 -26.51
N THR A 456 15.20 -19.03 -25.37
CA THR A 456 14.50 -20.31 -25.37
C THR A 456 13.04 -19.91 -25.36
N PRO A 457 12.31 -20.02 -26.49
CA PRO A 457 10.88 -19.74 -26.50
C PRO A 457 10.25 -20.56 -25.38
N GLY A 458 9.60 -19.88 -24.44
CA GLY A 458 8.73 -20.54 -23.48
C GLY A 458 7.68 -21.36 -24.24
N PRO A 459 7.09 -22.39 -23.62
CA PRO A 459 5.93 -23.06 -24.23
C PRO A 459 4.86 -22.00 -24.59
N PRO A 460 4.11 -22.21 -25.69
CA PRO A 460 3.10 -21.25 -26.13
C PRO A 460 2.10 -20.96 -25.00
N VAL A 461 1.79 -19.67 -24.81
CA VAL A 461 0.78 -19.22 -23.84
C VAL A 461 -0.60 -19.54 -24.41
N ALA A 462 -1.43 -20.21 -23.63
CA ALA A 462 -2.83 -20.41 -23.92
C ALA A 462 -3.67 -19.52 -23.00
N VAL A 463 -4.50 -18.66 -23.57
CA VAL A 463 -5.45 -17.86 -22.80
C VAL A 463 -6.63 -18.71 -22.39
N SER A 464 -6.95 -18.73 -21.09
CA SER A 464 -8.14 -19.37 -20.54
C SER A 464 -8.91 -18.36 -19.69
N VAL A 465 -9.92 -17.72 -20.29
CA VAL A 465 -10.82 -16.82 -19.56
C VAL A 465 -11.70 -17.65 -18.61
N PRO A 466 -11.69 -17.38 -17.29
CA PRO A 466 -12.57 -18.06 -16.36
C PRO A 466 -14.05 -17.93 -16.76
N GLU A 467 -14.84 -18.99 -16.56
CA GLU A 467 -16.29 -18.88 -16.69
C GLU A 467 -16.85 -17.96 -15.58
N PRO A 468 -17.85 -17.12 -15.89
CA PRO A 468 -18.42 -16.23 -14.89
C PRO A 468 -19.11 -17.06 -13.81
N ASP A 469 -18.81 -16.75 -12.55
CA ASP A 469 -19.64 -17.19 -11.44
C ASP A 469 -20.95 -16.40 -11.52
N VAL A 470 -22.04 -17.05 -11.93
CA VAL A 470 -23.35 -16.42 -12.10
C VAL A 470 -24.34 -17.12 -11.19
N ALA A 471 -25.16 -16.31 -10.51
CA ALA A 471 -26.22 -16.80 -9.66
C ALA A 471 -27.13 -17.81 -10.41
N PRO A 472 -27.35 -19.02 -9.86
CA PRO A 472 -28.31 -19.96 -10.42
C PRO A 472 -29.70 -19.32 -10.55
N ALA A 473 -30.43 -19.67 -11.61
CA ALA A 473 -31.77 -19.13 -11.84
C ALA A 473 -32.70 -19.44 -10.64
N GLY A 474 -33.23 -18.39 -10.00
CA GLY A 474 -34.10 -18.51 -8.83
C GLY A 474 -33.38 -18.54 -7.47
N ALA A 475 -32.05 -18.45 -7.45
CA ALA A 475 -31.30 -18.27 -6.20
C ALA A 475 -31.48 -16.86 -5.65
N THR A 476 -31.59 -16.75 -4.33
CA THR A 476 -31.57 -15.46 -3.63
C THR A 476 -30.13 -14.94 -3.61
N THR A 477 -29.87 -13.83 -4.30
CA THR A 477 -28.54 -13.20 -4.32
C THR A 477 -28.41 -12.24 -3.14
N VAL A 478 -27.29 -12.33 -2.42
CA VAL A 478 -26.91 -11.38 -1.34
C VAL A 478 -25.54 -10.80 -1.63
N THR A 479 -25.41 -9.49 -1.41
CA THR A 479 -24.13 -8.78 -1.54
C THR A 479 -23.35 -8.87 -0.23
N PHE A 480 -22.12 -9.38 -0.28
CA PHE A 480 -21.23 -9.50 0.87
C PHE A 480 -19.98 -8.61 0.73
N MET A 481 -19.69 -7.81 1.75
CA MET A 481 -18.49 -6.97 1.79
C MET A 481 -17.62 -7.28 3.01
N ALA A 482 -16.30 -7.24 2.87
CA ALA A 482 -15.37 -7.45 3.97
C ALA A 482 -14.17 -6.49 3.89
N PRO A 483 -14.40 -5.17 4.07
CA PRO A 483 -13.32 -4.19 4.06
C PRO A 483 -12.25 -4.53 5.12
N GLY A 484 -10.99 -4.53 4.71
CA GLY A 484 -9.86 -4.92 5.56
C GLY A 484 -9.56 -6.42 5.60
N PHE A 485 -10.29 -7.26 4.86
CA PHE A 485 -10.03 -8.70 4.73
C PHE A 485 -9.57 -9.08 3.31
N ASP A 486 -8.96 -10.26 3.20
CA ASP A 486 -8.56 -10.83 1.91
C ASP A 486 -9.79 -11.30 1.11
N THR A 487 -10.17 -10.50 0.12
CA THR A 487 -11.35 -10.77 -0.72
C THR A 487 -11.17 -11.97 -1.65
N ALA A 488 -9.93 -12.36 -1.99
CA ALA A 488 -9.68 -13.50 -2.87
C ALA A 488 -10.06 -14.82 -2.18
N GLN A 489 -9.60 -15.00 -0.95
CA GLN A 489 -9.94 -16.16 -0.13
C GLN A 489 -11.44 -16.21 0.20
N LEU A 490 -12.06 -15.05 0.46
CA LEU A 490 -13.51 -14.95 0.65
C LEU A 490 -14.31 -15.37 -0.58
N ARG A 491 -13.86 -15.02 -1.79
CA ARG A 491 -14.51 -15.44 -3.04
C ARG A 491 -14.38 -16.92 -3.29
N GLU A 492 -13.25 -17.53 -2.95
CA GLU A 492 -13.11 -18.99 -3.00
C GLU A 492 -14.13 -19.68 -2.10
N LEU A 493 -14.25 -19.22 -0.85
CA LEU A 493 -15.25 -19.73 0.10
C LEU A 493 -16.70 -19.49 -0.38
N ALA A 494 -16.96 -18.33 -0.99
CA ALA A 494 -18.28 -18.02 -1.57
C ALA A 494 -18.59 -18.93 -2.76
N ARG A 495 -17.62 -19.21 -3.65
CA ARG A 495 -17.78 -20.17 -4.76
C ARG A 495 -18.07 -21.58 -4.28
N GLU A 496 -17.42 -22.03 -3.21
CA GLU A 496 -17.76 -23.30 -2.58
C GLU A 496 -19.19 -23.30 -2.05
N PHE A 497 -19.54 -22.27 -1.28
CA PHE A 497 -20.88 -22.13 -0.70
C PHE A 497 -21.98 -22.06 -1.78
N ASN A 498 -21.76 -21.28 -2.85
CA ASN A 498 -22.71 -21.11 -3.95
C ASN A 498 -22.93 -22.44 -4.71
N ARG A 499 -21.90 -23.28 -4.84
CA ARG A 499 -22.02 -24.62 -5.44
C ARG A 499 -22.77 -25.60 -4.54
N GLU A 500 -22.56 -25.52 -3.23
CA GLU A 500 -23.22 -26.37 -2.23
C GLU A 500 -24.66 -25.94 -1.95
N ASN A 501 -24.98 -24.65 -2.13
CA ASN A 501 -26.25 -24.05 -1.77
C ASN A 501 -26.96 -23.42 -2.97
N GLY A 502 -27.63 -24.25 -3.78
CA GLY A 502 -28.33 -23.77 -4.98
C GLY A 502 -29.49 -22.80 -4.76
N SER A 503 -29.85 -22.47 -3.50
CA SER A 503 -30.90 -21.52 -3.15
C SER A 503 -30.38 -20.13 -2.76
N VAL A 504 -29.10 -20.00 -2.45
CA VAL A 504 -28.45 -18.75 -2.04
C VAL A 504 -27.21 -18.53 -2.88
N TYR A 505 -27.05 -17.32 -3.40
CA TYR A 505 -25.84 -16.91 -4.09
C TYR A 505 -25.21 -15.71 -3.36
N VAL A 506 -23.98 -15.88 -2.89
CA VAL A 506 -23.20 -14.85 -2.22
C VAL A 506 -22.30 -14.18 -3.24
N ASP A 507 -22.53 -12.90 -3.49
CA ASP A 507 -21.68 -12.04 -4.32
C ASP A 507 -20.71 -11.26 -3.44
N VAL A 508 -19.41 -11.61 -3.49
CA VAL A 508 -18.38 -10.96 -2.68
C VAL A 508 -17.79 -9.77 -3.41
N GLN A 509 -18.11 -8.57 -2.92
CA GLN A 509 -17.65 -7.31 -3.50
C GLN A 509 -16.39 -6.76 -2.79
N GLY A 510 -15.49 -6.18 -3.60
CA GLY A 510 -14.29 -5.49 -3.10
C GLY A 510 -14.66 -4.22 -2.34
N GLY A 511 -13.92 -3.91 -1.27
CA GLY A 511 -14.33 -2.91 -0.28
C GLY A 511 -13.30 -1.83 0.00
N PHE A 512 -12.81 -1.12 -1.03
CA PHE A 512 -12.16 0.16 -0.78
C PHE A 512 -13.24 1.21 -0.46
N MET A 513 -13.20 1.76 0.75
CA MET A 513 -14.13 2.77 1.24
C MET A 513 -13.37 4.04 1.57
N GLU A 514 -13.72 5.16 0.94
CA GLU A 514 -13.14 6.46 1.29
C GLU A 514 -13.70 6.97 2.63
N GLY A 515 -12.82 7.37 3.55
CA GLY A 515 -13.17 7.89 4.88
C GLY A 515 -13.19 6.83 5.99
N PRO A 516 -13.63 7.17 7.21
CA PRO A 516 -13.61 6.25 8.35
C PRO A 516 -14.56 5.07 8.12
N LEU A 517 -14.08 3.88 8.46
CA LEU A 517 -14.82 2.62 8.36
C LEU A 517 -15.79 2.50 9.54
N ASN A 518 -17.08 2.35 9.26
CA ASN A 518 -18.11 2.06 10.27
C ASN A 518 -19.21 1.15 9.70
N ALA A 519 -19.96 0.49 10.58
CA ALA A 519 -20.98 -0.48 10.19
C ALA A 519 -22.11 0.11 9.35
N ALA A 520 -22.54 1.33 9.65
CA ALA A 520 -23.66 1.96 8.95
C ALA A 520 -23.37 2.18 7.45
N ARG A 521 -22.17 2.67 7.11
CA ARG A 521 -21.78 2.92 5.72
C ARG A 521 -21.63 1.65 4.89
N VAL A 522 -21.20 0.56 5.51
CA VAL A 522 -21.10 -0.73 4.82
C VAL A 522 -22.48 -1.37 4.69
N ALA A 523 -23.35 -1.22 5.69
CA ALA A 523 -24.73 -1.69 5.65
C ALA A 523 -25.59 -1.02 4.56
N GLU A 524 -25.22 0.17 4.10
CA GLU A 524 -25.85 0.84 2.94
C GLU A 524 -25.51 0.18 1.59
N GLN A 525 -24.39 -0.55 1.52
CA GLN A 525 -23.85 -1.10 0.26
C GLN A 525 -23.88 -2.63 0.21
N ALA A 526 -24.09 -3.30 1.34
CA ALA A 526 -24.07 -4.76 1.44
C ALA A 526 -25.26 -5.30 2.23
N ASP A 527 -25.72 -6.50 1.87
CA ASP A 527 -26.73 -7.25 2.61
C ASP A 527 -26.16 -7.82 3.91
N CYS A 528 -24.92 -8.31 3.86
CA CYS A 528 -24.15 -8.76 5.01
C CYS A 528 -22.67 -8.42 4.84
N PHE A 529 -21.95 -8.27 5.93
CA PHE A 529 -20.57 -7.79 5.86
C PHE A 529 -19.72 -8.19 7.05
N MET A 530 -18.40 -8.08 6.89
CA MET A 530 -17.39 -8.27 7.94
C MET A 530 -16.61 -6.99 8.19
N LEU A 531 -16.32 -6.72 9.47
CA LEU A 531 -15.42 -5.63 9.87
C LEU A 531 -14.31 -6.16 10.79
N PRO A 532 -13.08 -5.60 10.68
CA PRO A 532 -11.98 -5.95 11.56
C PRO A 532 -12.15 -5.36 12.98
N ILE A 533 -13.22 -4.59 13.21
CA ILE A 533 -13.55 -3.91 14.45
C ILE A 533 -15.01 -4.19 14.84
N PRO A 534 -15.34 -4.20 16.15
CA PRO A 534 -16.71 -4.29 16.61
C PRO A 534 -17.46 -2.94 16.42
N PRO A 535 -18.80 -2.90 16.57
CA PRO A 535 -19.56 -1.66 16.55
C PRO A 535 -19.07 -0.68 17.60
N GLN A 536 -18.89 0.58 17.20
CA GLN A 536 -18.40 1.63 18.08
C GLN A 536 -19.52 2.32 18.85
N ALA A 537 -19.16 3.00 19.95
CA ALA A 537 -20.15 3.62 20.83
C ALA A 537 -21.06 4.65 20.13
N GLY A 538 -20.58 5.29 19.06
CA GLY A 538 -21.32 6.28 18.25
C GLY A 538 -21.96 5.75 16.95
N ASP A 539 -21.85 4.45 16.64
CA ASP A 539 -22.39 3.91 15.39
C ASP A 539 -23.93 3.94 15.38
N PRO A 540 -24.58 4.30 14.25
CA PRO A 540 -26.04 4.23 14.12
C PRO A 540 -26.55 2.79 14.28
N LEU A 541 -27.04 2.47 15.47
CA LEU A 541 -27.41 1.10 15.90
C LEU A 541 -28.58 0.47 15.17
N THR A 542 -29.31 1.24 14.36
CA THR A 542 -30.43 0.77 13.55
C THR A 542 -30.00 0.28 12.17
N SER A 543 -28.73 0.46 11.78
CA SER A 543 -28.22 0.05 10.47
C SER A 543 -27.96 -1.46 10.37
N THR A 544 -27.81 -2.16 11.50
CA THR A 544 -27.58 -3.61 11.57
C THR A 544 -28.77 -4.34 12.18
N LEU A 545 -29.12 -5.48 11.60
CA LEU A 545 -30.20 -6.35 12.05
C LEU A 545 -29.93 -6.89 13.47
N ASP A 546 -31.00 -7.07 14.26
CA ASP A 546 -30.92 -7.87 15.49
C ASP A 546 -30.92 -9.36 15.11
N LEU A 547 -29.86 -10.07 15.46
CA LEU A 547 -29.65 -11.48 15.10
C LEU A 547 -30.37 -12.45 16.04
N ARG A 548 -30.87 -12.01 17.20
CA ARG A 548 -31.55 -12.88 18.17
C ARG A 548 -32.74 -13.67 17.57
N PRO A 549 -33.64 -13.06 16.77
CA PRO A 549 -34.73 -13.80 16.15
C PRO A 549 -34.28 -14.91 15.19
N LEU A 550 -33.15 -14.73 14.49
CA LEU A 550 -32.59 -15.73 13.58
C LEU A 550 -32.02 -16.94 14.37
N LEU A 551 -31.34 -16.65 15.48
CA LEU A 551 -30.85 -17.67 16.42
C LEU A 551 -32.01 -18.45 17.06
N ASP A 552 -33.05 -17.75 17.54
CA ASP A 552 -34.22 -18.37 18.15
C ASP A 552 -34.96 -19.27 17.15
N ALA A 553 -35.09 -18.85 15.89
CA ALA A 553 -35.72 -19.63 14.83
C ALA A 553 -34.95 -20.92 14.52
N GLU A 554 -33.61 -20.87 14.55
CA GLU A 554 -32.76 -22.03 14.33
C GLU A 554 -32.87 -23.07 15.46
N VAL A 555 -32.84 -22.61 16.72
CA VAL A 555 -33.07 -23.48 17.87
C VAL A 555 -34.47 -24.09 17.80
N ALA A 556 -35.49 -23.31 17.45
CA ALA A 556 -36.85 -23.81 17.26
C ALA A 556 -36.98 -24.85 16.13
N ALA A 557 -36.13 -24.76 15.10
CA ALA A 557 -36.04 -25.73 14.01
C ALA A 557 -35.23 -27.00 14.40
N GLY A 558 -34.73 -27.10 15.62
CA GLY A 558 -33.97 -28.24 16.14
C GLY A 558 -32.46 -28.14 15.94
N GLY A 559 -31.94 -26.96 15.57
CA GLY A 559 -30.50 -26.68 15.52
C GLY A 559 -29.89 -26.48 16.90
N GLU A 560 -28.56 -26.54 16.98
CA GLU A 560 -27.82 -26.21 18.20
C GLU A 560 -27.86 -24.70 18.45
N ALA A 561 -27.83 -24.30 19.73
CA ALA A 561 -27.75 -22.91 20.13
C ALA A 561 -26.34 -22.37 19.83
N LEU A 562 -26.11 -21.95 18.59
CA LEU A 562 -24.82 -21.42 18.11
C LEU A 562 -24.26 -20.33 19.02
N ILE A 563 -25.12 -19.53 19.64
CA ILE A 563 -24.73 -18.46 20.56
C ILE A 563 -24.01 -18.96 21.82
N ASP A 564 -24.31 -20.18 22.29
CA ASP A 564 -23.71 -20.76 23.50
C ASP A 564 -22.23 -21.15 23.29
N ASP A 565 -21.79 -21.23 22.04
CA ASP A 565 -20.40 -21.52 21.66
C ASP A 565 -19.51 -20.27 21.65
N TYR A 566 -20.07 -19.07 21.88
CA TYR A 566 -19.31 -17.84 21.96
C TYR A 566 -19.09 -17.42 23.42
N PRO A 567 -17.84 -17.16 23.84
CA PRO A 567 -17.56 -16.60 25.15
C PRO A 567 -18.22 -15.23 25.36
N ALA A 568 -18.72 -14.97 26.57
CA ALA A 568 -19.43 -13.73 26.91
C ALA A 568 -18.60 -12.46 26.65
N ALA A 569 -17.28 -12.52 26.88
CA ALA A 569 -16.37 -11.42 26.62
C ALA A 569 -16.33 -11.01 25.15
N LEU A 570 -16.43 -11.98 24.24
CA LEU A 570 -16.38 -11.76 22.79
C LEU A 570 -17.72 -11.32 22.23
N LEU A 571 -18.83 -11.74 22.85
CA LEU A 571 -20.19 -11.33 22.47
C LEU A 571 -20.53 -9.91 22.92
N ALA A 572 -20.08 -9.50 24.10
CA ALA A 572 -20.49 -8.24 24.71
C ALA A 572 -20.34 -6.99 23.81
N PRO A 573 -19.29 -6.82 22.98
CA PRO A 573 -19.18 -5.68 22.06
C PRO A 573 -20.28 -5.62 20.99
N PHE A 574 -20.95 -6.74 20.74
CA PHE A 574 -22.03 -6.85 19.75
C PHE A 574 -23.43 -6.78 20.37
N GLU A 575 -23.53 -6.77 21.70
CA GLU A 575 -24.80 -6.65 22.41
C GLU A 575 -25.10 -5.18 22.76
N ARG A 576 -26.28 -4.70 22.37
CA ARG A 576 -26.71 -3.34 22.70
C ARG A 576 -28.22 -3.23 22.84
N ASP A 577 -28.67 -2.63 23.93
CA ASP A 577 -30.09 -2.46 24.27
C ASP A 577 -30.91 -3.75 24.20
N GLY A 578 -30.28 -4.89 24.52
CA GLY A 578 -30.89 -6.22 24.45
C GLY A 578 -30.92 -6.85 23.06
N ALA A 579 -30.48 -6.18 22.01
CA ALA A 579 -30.32 -6.73 20.66
C ALA A 579 -28.89 -7.25 20.45
N LEU A 580 -28.73 -8.29 19.62
CA LEU A 580 -27.43 -8.78 19.15
C LEU A 580 -27.18 -8.21 17.75
N ARG A 581 -26.29 -7.24 17.62
CA ARG A 581 -26.08 -6.45 16.39
C ARG A 581 -25.08 -7.05 15.42
N GLY A 582 -24.31 -8.03 15.86
CA GLY A 582 -23.35 -8.74 15.03
C GLY A 582 -22.94 -10.05 15.68
N LEU A 583 -22.19 -10.85 14.95
CA LEU A 583 -21.65 -12.12 15.41
C LEU A 583 -20.11 -12.03 15.38
N PRO A 584 -19.41 -12.38 16.46
CA PRO A 584 -17.95 -12.44 16.45
C PRO A 584 -17.43 -13.42 15.38
N TYR A 585 -16.39 -13.03 14.63
CA TYR A 585 -15.71 -13.92 13.68
C TYR A 585 -14.44 -14.51 14.32
N GLY A 586 -13.51 -13.64 14.67
CA GLY A 586 -12.24 -13.99 15.28
C GLY A 586 -11.84 -13.00 16.36
N ALA A 587 -11.11 -13.49 17.35
CA ALA A 587 -10.60 -12.71 18.46
C ALA A 587 -9.06 -12.75 18.49
N THR A 588 -8.48 -11.59 18.68
CA THR A 588 -7.06 -11.42 18.92
C THR A 588 -6.87 -11.11 20.39
N LEU A 589 -6.07 -11.94 21.07
CA LEU A 589 -5.74 -11.79 22.48
C LEU A 589 -4.40 -11.08 22.61
N ARG A 590 -4.28 -10.14 23.55
CA ARG A 590 -3.00 -9.52 23.90
C ARG A 590 -2.05 -10.63 24.37
N ALA A 591 -0.83 -10.63 23.85
CA ALA A 591 0.20 -11.58 24.24
C ALA A 591 1.53 -10.86 24.49
N VAL A 592 2.38 -11.46 25.31
CA VAL A 592 3.80 -11.12 25.38
C VAL A 592 4.49 -11.93 24.30
N THR A 593 5.04 -11.25 23.30
CA THR A 593 5.95 -11.86 22.34
C THR A 593 7.37 -11.70 22.88
N TYR A 594 8.20 -12.73 22.76
CA TYR A 594 9.54 -12.72 23.32
C TYR A 594 10.57 -13.44 22.44
N ASN A 595 11.83 -13.03 22.60
CA ASN A 595 13.01 -13.69 22.06
C ASN A 595 13.35 -14.89 22.94
N GLN A 596 12.97 -16.09 22.47
CA GLN A 596 13.16 -17.32 23.23
C GLN A 596 14.65 -17.61 23.48
N ASP A 597 15.52 -17.35 22.50
CA ASP A 597 16.95 -17.59 22.63
C ASP A 597 17.57 -16.69 23.72
N ALA A 598 17.10 -15.43 23.83
CA ALA A 598 17.52 -14.51 24.89
C ALA A 598 17.04 -14.94 26.28
N PHE A 599 15.82 -15.47 26.38
CA PHE A 599 15.30 -16.03 27.64
C PHE A 599 16.10 -17.26 28.08
N GLU A 600 16.38 -18.19 27.17
CA GLU A 600 17.18 -19.37 27.44
C GLU A 600 18.62 -19.01 27.86
N ALA A 601 19.24 -18.04 27.17
CA ALA A 601 20.57 -17.53 27.50
C ALA A 601 20.62 -16.86 28.90
N ALA A 602 19.55 -16.16 29.28
CA ALA A 602 19.41 -15.53 30.60
C ALA A 602 18.96 -16.52 31.70
N GLY A 603 18.60 -17.76 31.35
CA GLY A 603 18.04 -18.73 32.29
C GLY A 603 16.66 -18.34 32.83
N LEU A 604 15.88 -17.58 32.04
CA LEU A 604 14.52 -17.17 32.36
C LEU A 604 13.51 -18.20 31.85
N GLU A 605 12.49 -18.47 32.67
CA GLU A 605 11.31 -19.21 32.24
C GLU A 605 10.41 -18.32 31.35
N PRO A 606 9.66 -18.91 30.40
CA PRO A 606 8.69 -18.16 29.59
C PRO A 606 7.69 -17.37 30.44
N PRO A 607 7.17 -16.22 29.94
CA PRO A 607 6.12 -15.47 30.64
C PRO A 607 4.89 -16.34 30.94
N ARG A 608 4.24 -16.08 32.09
CA ARG A 608 3.07 -16.85 32.55
C ARG A 608 1.95 -15.92 33.00
N ALA A 609 0.72 -16.42 32.92
CA ALA A 609 -0.47 -15.64 33.31
C ALA A 609 -0.50 -15.28 34.81
N ASP A 610 0.17 -16.09 35.64
CA ASP A 610 0.32 -15.90 37.09
C ASP A 610 1.51 -15.00 37.47
N TRP A 611 2.25 -14.46 36.50
CA TRP A 611 3.25 -13.43 36.77
C TRP A 611 2.62 -12.17 37.35
N THR A 612 3.32 -11.56 38.29
CA THR A 612 3.04 -10.20 38.74
C THR A 612 3.68 -9.18 37.78
N LEU A 613 3.29 -7.91 37.90
CA LEU A 613 4.00 -6.83 37.21
C LEU A 613 5.47 -6.76 37.65
N ASP A 614 5.78 -7.08 38.91
CA ASP A 614 7.16 -7.11 39.39
C ASP A 614 7.98 -8.23 38.73
N ASP A 615 7.40 -9.42 38.53
CA ASP A 615 8.05 -10.51 37.80
C ASP A 615 8.36 -10.09 36.34
N PHE A 616 7.41 -9.40 35.69
CA PHE A 616 7.59 -8.87 34.34
C PHE A 616 8.72 -7.84 34.29
N LEU A 617 8.75 -6.88 35.22
CA LEU A 617 9.82 -5.88 35.31
C LEU A 617 11.18 -6.54 35.56
N GLN A 618 11.25 -7.53 36.45
CA GLN A 618 12.48 -8.24 36.74
C GLN A 618 13.01 -8.99 35.50
N ALA A 619 12.14 -9.62 34.73
CA ALA A 619 12.52 -10.25 33.46
C ALA A 619 13.05 -9.20 32.46
N ALA A 620 12.37 -8.05 32.31
CA ALA A 620 12.83 -6.96 31.46
C ALA A 620 14.21 -6.43 31.89
N GLN A 621 14.41 -6.21 33.19
CA GLN A 621 15.69 -5.76 33.72
C GLN A 621 16.81 -6.79 33.48
N THR A 622 16.50 -8.08 33.63
CA THR A 622 17.49 -9.16 33.40
C THR A 622 17.92 -9.25 31.94
N LEU A 623 17.00 -9.00 31.01
CA LEU A 623 17.25 -9.01 29.56
C LEU A 623 17.90 -7.70 29.05
N THR A 624 17.90 -6.65 29.87
CA THR A 624 18.53 -5.37 29.52
C THR A 624 20.02 -5.43 29.86
N THR A 625 20.87 -5.44 28.83
CA THR A 625 22.33 -5.58 29.00
C THR A 625 23.09 -4.64 28.08
N GLY A 626 24.37 -4.41 28.36
CA GLY A 626 25.21 -3.50 27.59
C GLY A 626 25.01 -2.02 27.97
N THR A 627 26.08 -1.24 27.83
CA THR A 627 26.07 0.21 28.14
C THR A 627 26.31 1.07 26.91
N ASP A 628 26.88 0.49 25.84
CA ASP A 628 27.12 1.18 24.57
C ASP A 628 25.95 0.93 23.61
N GLU A 629 25.45 1.99 22.97
CA GLU A 629 24.28 1.95 22.06
C GLU A 629 24.41 0.95 20.90
N ARG A 630 25.63 0.52 20.55
CA ARG A 630 25.88 -0.49 19.50
C ARG A 630 25.60 -1.93 19.96
N ASP A 631 25.86 -2.23 21.23
CA ASP A 631 25.77 -3.59 21.79
C ASP A 631 24.65 -3.73 22.83
N LYS A 632 23.93 -2.64 23.12
CA LYS A 632 22.86 -2.61 24.12
C LYS A 632 21.69 -3.48 23.69
N THR A 633 21.22 -4.33 24.60
CA THR A 633 19.97 -5.07 24.49
C THR A 633 18.96 -4.49 25.46
N TYR A 634 17.69 -4.48 25.05
CA TYR A 634 16.58 -3.96 25.82
C TYR A 634 15.68 -5.11 26.22
N GLY A 635 15.27 -5.16 27.48
CA GLY A 635 14.37 -6.22 27.92
C GLY A 635 12.95 -6.05 27.46
N PHE A 636 12.49 -4.81 27.30
CA PHE A 636 11.14 -4.51 26.85
C PHE A 636 11.14 -3.46 25.74
N ALA A 637 10.20 -3.53 24.81
CA ALA A 637 9.87 -2.40 23.96
C ALA A 637 8.36 -2.40 23.66
N SER A 638 7.77 -1.21 23.52
CA SER A 638 6.48 -1.08 22.85
C SER A 638 6.68 -1.22 21.33
N ALA A 639 6.02 -2.19 20.70
CA ALA A 639 6.12 -2.45 19.26
C ALA A 639 5.11 -1.65 18.42
N GLY A 640 4.22 -0.89 19.06
CA GLY A 640 3.09 -0.22 18.44
C GLY A 640 2.91 1.21 18.95
N ILE A 641 1.67 1.55 19.31
CA ILE A 641 1.33 2.85 19.88
C ILE A 641 1.61 2.77 21.39
N GLY A 642 2.57 3.56 21.89
CA GLY A 642 3.00 3.51 23.29
C GLY A 642 1.86 3.72 24.30
N THR A 643 0.82 4.48 23.92
CA THR A 643 -0.36 4.67 24.77
C THR A 643 -1.20 3.42 24.99
N GLU A 644 -1.18 2.45 24.06
CA GLU A 644 -1.93 1.20 24.21
C GLU A 644 -1.31 0.29 25.29
N ASP A 645 0.01 0.34 25.47
CA ASP A 645 0.70 -0.43 26.50
C ASP A 645 0.52 0.17 27.88
N LEU A 646 0.58 1.51 28.01
CA LEU A 646 0.26 2.18 29.27
C LEU A 646 -1.13 1.80 29.79
N ARG A 647 -2.14 1.72 28.91
CA ARG A 647 -3.50 1.31 29.29
C ARG A 647 -3.55 -0.09 29.90
N PHE A 648 -2.75 -1.03 29.39
CA PHE A 648 -2.65 -2.35 29.99
C PHE A 648 -2.18 -2.28 31.46
N PHE A 649 -1.15 -1.49 31.75
CA PHE A 649 -0.64 -1.35 33.11
C PHE A 649 -1.64 -0.65 34.05
N LEU A 650 -2.36 0.36 33.56
CA LEU A 650 -3.44 1.00 34.31
C LEU A 650 -4.56 0.01 34.65
N ASP A 651 -5.00 -0.81 33.68
CA ASP A 651 -6.02 -1.84 33.90
C ASP A 651 -5.56 -2.89 34.91
N ARG A 652 -4.28 -3.30 34.87
CA ARG A 652 -3.71 -4.26 35.84
C ARG A 652 -3.56 -3.67 37.24
N ALA A 653 -3.32 -2.37 37.35
CA ALA A 653 -3.32 -1.66 38.63
C ALA A 653 -4.75 -1.41 39.17
N GLY A 654 -5.80 -1.65 38.36
CA GLY A 654 -7.19 -1.43 38.73
C GLY A 654 -7.53 0.05 38.97
N VAL A 655 -6.73 0.96 38.39
CA VAL A 655 -6.86 2.40 38.60
C VAL A 655 -7.80 3.01 37.59
N ARG A 656 -8.36 4.17 37.94
CA ARG A 656 -9.23 4.93 37.04
C ARG A 656 -8.74 6.34 36.83
N LEU A 657 -8.67 6.79 35.58
CA LEU A 657 -8.36 8.15 35.18
C LEU A 657 -9.55 9.10 35.35
N THR A 658 -10.75 8.57 35.61
CA THR A 658 -11.98 9.35 35.75
C THR A 658 -12.83 8.94 36.95
N GLU A 659 -13.58 9.90 37.49
CA GLU A 659 -14.64 9.68 38.46
C GLU A 659 -15.99 10.18 37.93
N GLY A 660 -17.09 9.55 38.35
CA GLY A 660 -18.44 9.92 37.92
C GLY A 660 -18.78 9.46 36.49
N SER A 661 -19.89 9.97 35.94
CA SER A 661 -20.34 9.66 34.58
C SER A 661 -21.23 10.77 34.00
N GLY A 662 -21.28 10.89 32.67
CA GLY A 662 -22.07 11.93 32.00
C GLY A 662 -21.73 13.34 32.53
N ASP A 663 -22.74 14.05 33.02
CA ASP A 663 -22.58 15.42 33.53
C ASP A 663 -21.74 15.51 34.83
N THR A 664 -21.54 14.40 35.55
CA THR A 664 -20.72 14.37 36.78
C THR A 664 -19.30 13.90 36.55
N LEU A 665 -18.92 13.54 35.31
CA LEU A 665 -17.59 13.06 34.95
C LEU A 665 -16.50 14.08 35.36
N ARG A 666 -15.43 13.63 36.03
CA ARG A 666 -14.27 14.45 36.36
C ARG A 666 -12.98 13.67 36.07
N PRO A 667 -11.90 14.34 35.66
CA PRO A 667 -10.58 13.71 35.64
C PRO A 667 -10.14 13.37 37.07
N ALA A 668 -9.36 12.30 37.21
CA ALA A 668 -8.79 11.80 38.46
C ALA A 668 -7.31 11.46 38.27
N LEU A 669 -6.59 12.31 37.54
CA LEU A 669 -5.23 12.05 37.05
C LEU A 669 -4.18 12.15 38.16
N THR A 670 -4.48 12.88 39.23
CA THR A 670 -3.58 13.12 40.37
C THR A 670 -3.78 12.14 41.53
N GLU A 671 -4.69 11.18 41.40
CA GLU A 671 -4.93 10.19 42.44
C GLU A 671 -3.69 9.30 42.64
N GLU A 672 -3.31 9.05 43.89
CA GLU A 672 -2.07 8.32 44.24
C GLU A 672 -1.92 6.99 43.49
N PRO A 673 -2.97 6.14 43.33
CA PRO A 673 -2.87 4.92 42.54
C PRO A 673 -2.53 5.18 41.05
N VAL A 674 -3.08 6.24 40.45
CA VAL A 674 -2.80 6.61 39.05
C VAL A 674 -1.34 7.04 38.92
N VAL A 675 -0.87 7.92 39.81
CA VAL A 675 0.53 8.39 39.82
C VAL A 675 1.49 7.20 39.97
N GLN A 676 1.18 6.23 40.84
CA GLN A 676 2.01 5.04 41.02
C GLN A 676 2.04 4.14 39.78
N ALA A 677 0.90 3.90 39.15
CA ALA A 677 0.83 3.08 37.94
C ALA A 677 1.57 3.74 36.75
N VAL A 678 1.44 5.06 36.59
CA VAL A 678 2.15 5.81 35.55
C VAL A 678 3.66 5.83 35.82
N ARG A 679 4.07 6.06 37.08
CA ARG A 679 5.49 6.03 37.47
C ARG A 679 6.12 4.68 37.18
N TYR A 680 5.43 3.59 37.52
CA TYR A 680 5.89 2.24 37.21
C TYR A 680 6.13 2.05 35.70
N PHE A 681 5.22 2.53 34.85
CA PHE A 681 5.38 2.44 33.40
C PHE A 681 6.55 3.28 32.87
N ILE A 682 6.72 4.50 33.39
CA ILE A 682 7.89 5.34 33.06
C ILE A 682 9.19 4.64 33.46
N ASP A 683 9.25 4.08 34.67
CA ASP A 683 10.42 3.35 35.16
C ASP A 683 10.72 2.12 34.30
N LEU A 684 9.69 1.38 33.86
CA LEU A 684 9.86 0.28 32.91
C LEU A 684 10.51 0.78 31.61
N LEU A 685 10.00 1.87 31.04
CA LEU A 685 10.52 2.41 29.78
C LEU A 685 11.95 2.92 29.93
N GLN A 686 12.23 3.78 30.91
CA GLN A 686 13.55 4.38 31.11
C GLN A 686 14.63 3.34 31.38
N ASN A 687 14.29 2.27 32.10
CA ASN A 687 15.29 1.29 32.55
C ASN A 687 15.47 0.11 31.60
N THR A 688 14.48 -0.22 30.77
CA THR A 688 14.48 -1.48 30.02
C THR A 688 14.15 -1.36 28.54
N SER A 689 13.87 -0.16 28.05
CA SER A 689 13.35 0.08 26.71
C SER A 689 14.13 1.16 25.96
N PRO A 690 14.13 1.12 24.61
CA PRO A 690 14.70 2.18 23.79
C PRO A 690 13.84 3.46 23.73
N HIS A 691 12.60 3.39 24.24
CA HIS A 691 11.64 4.49 24.15
C HIS A 691 12.00 5.68 25.05
N THR A 692 12.21 6.84 24.43
CA THR A 692 12.40 8.13 25.10
C THR A 692 11.16 9.03 25.04
N GLU A 693 10.19 8.65 24.21
CA GLU A 693 8.96 9.40 23.95
C GLU A 693 7.78 8.42 23.84
N LEU A 694 6.56 8.90 24.09
CA LEU A 694 5.33 8.18 23.81
C LEU A 694 4.79 8.54 22.43
N SER A 695 4.23 7.54 21.73
CA SER A 695 3.62 7.72 20.42
C SER A 695 2.11 7.49 20.45
N GLY A 696 1.40 8.12 19.50
CA GLY A 696 0.00 7.88 19.16
C GLY A 696 -1.02 8.68 19.95
N TYR A 697 -0.62 9.81 20.54
CA TYR A 697 -1.53 10.74 21.22
C TYR A 697 -1.66 12.13 20.56
N SER A 698 -0.77 12.47 19.62
CA SER A 698 -0.78 13.74 18.88
C SER A 698 -1.02 13.56 17.36
N ARG A 699 -1.68 14.54 16.73
CA ARG A 699 -1.90 14.61 15.28
C ARG A 699 -0.65 15.02 14.50
N SER A 700 0.25 15.74 15.16
CA SER A 700 1.51 16.22 14.57
C SER A 700 2.64 15.22 14.70
N GLU A 701 2.43 14.10 15.39
CA GLU A 701 3.43 13.04 15.48
C GLU A 701 3.54 12.33 14.13
N PRO A 702 4.76 12.26 13.53
CA PRO A 702 5.00 11.28 12.50
C PRO A 702 4.74 9.90 13.08
N PHE A 703 4.18 9.00 12.29
CA PHE A 703 3.91 7.64 12.71
C PHE A 703 5.22 6.85 12.82
N VAL A 704 6.04 7.15 13.83
CA VAL A 704 7.39 6.59 13.99
C VAL A 704 7.29 5.32 14.82
N VAL A 705 7.24 4.20 14.11
CA VAL A 705 7.33 2.85 14.71
C VAL A 705 8.69 2.22 14.39
N GLY A 706 9.58 2.92 13.68
CA GLY A 706 10.79 2.34 13.08
C GLY A 706 11.82 1.79 14.07
N ALA A 707 12.26 2.61 15.04
CA ALA A 707 13.45 2.28 15.84
C ALA A 707 13.27 1.05 16.75
N ALA A 708 12.13 0.92 17.43
CA ALA A 708 11.85 -0.25 18.28
C ALA A 708 11.63 -1.52 17.45
N LEU A 709 11.07 -1.42 16.25
CA LEU A 709 10.86 -2.57 15.36
C LEU A 709 12.19 -3.11 14.83
N GLU A 710 13.13 -2.25 14.45
CA GLU A 710 14.48 -2.66 14.04
C GLU A 710 15.21 -3.42 15.17
N LEU A 711 15.14 -2.91 16.40
CA LEU A 711 15.72 -3.58 17.56
C LEU A 711 15.06 -4.93 17.84
N ILE A 712 13.75 -5.05 17.60
CA ILE A 712 13.03 -6.33 17.67
C ILE A 712 13.52 -7.28 16.56
N GLU A 713 13.69 -6.83 15.32
CA GLU A 713 14.10 -7.66 14.18
C GLU A 713 15.54 -8.17 14.30
N THR A 714 16.44 -7.32 14.79
CA THR A 714 17.84 -7.65 15.05
C THR A 714 18.05 -8.47 16.31
N GLY A 715 16.96 -8.83 17.04
CA GLY A 715 17.02 -9.65 18.25
C GLY A 715 17.54 -8.93 19.48
N ARG A 716 17.60 -7.59 19.45
CA ARG A 716 18.07 -6.73 20.54
C ARG A 716 16.98 -6.37 21.55
N VAL A 717 15.74 -6.82 21.35
CA VAL A 717 14.65 -6.71 22.33
C VAL A 717 14.26 -8.09 22.86
N GLY A 718 14.18 -8.19 24.19
CA GLY A 718 13.83 -9.42 24.91
C GLY A 718 12.34 -9.78 24.83
N MET A 719 11.45 -8.82 25.06
CA MET A 719 9.99 -9.02 24.98
C MET A 719 9.21 -7.74 24.67
N TRP A 720 8.00 -7.89 24.13
CA TRP A 720 7.10 -6.78 23.77
C TRP A 720 5.64 -7.26 23.77
N PHE A 721 4.68 -6.33 23.87
CA PHE A 721 3.28 -6.66 23.68
C PHE A 721 2.93 -6.72 22.18
N ASP A 722 2.05 -7.65 21.85
CA ASP A 722 1.51 -7.78 20.50
C ASP A 722 0.03 -8.19 20.55
N PHE A 723 -0.67 -7.96 19.44
CA PHE A 723 -2.04 -8.40 19.19
C PHE A 723 -2.06 -9.19 17.87
N GLY A 724 -2.11 -10.52 17.96
CA GLY A 724 -2.53 -11.39 16.85
C GLY A 724 -1.46 -11.59 15.76
N PRO A 725 -1.78 -11.40 14.45
CA PRO A 725 -0.84 -11.69 13.35
C PRO A 725 0.53 -11.02 13.46
N GLY A 726 0.66 -10.05 14.35
CA GLY A 726 1.87 -9.33 14.66
C GLY A 726 1.80 -7.97 14.03
N LEU A 727 1.60 -6.93 14.85
CA LEU A 727 1.72 -5.54 14.41
C LEU A 727 3.07 -5.28 13.71
N VAL A 728 4.11 -6.05 14.11
CA VAL A 728 5.44 -6.09 13.50
C VAL A 728 5.42 -6.67 12.07
N ARG A 729 4.56 -7.65 11.77
CA ARG A 729 4.56 -8.36 10.48
C ARG A 729 3.79 -7.65 9.37
N ILE A 730 2.83 -6.80 9.72
CA ILE A 730 1.96 -6.10 8.74
C ILE A 730 2.54 -4.73 8.33
N ARG A 731 3.44 -4.13 9.14
CA ARG A 731 3.98 -2.78 8.87
C ARG A 731 5.30 -2.74 8.11
N ILE A 732 6.04 -3.82 8.05
CA ILE A 732 7.36 -3.86 7.42
C ILE A 732 7.34 -5.03 6.44
N GLY A 733 7.05 -4.72 5.17
CA GLY A 733 7.17 -5.69 4.09
C GLY A 733 8.62 -6.09 3.93
N GLY A 734 9.04 -7.19 4.57
CA GLY A 734 10.39 -7.71 4.51
C GLY A 734 10.43 -9.23 4.69
N PRO A 735 11.16 -9.99 3.85
CA PRO A 735 11.26 -11.45 3.93
C PRO A 735 12.27 -11.96 4.97
N GLU A 736 12.98 -11.10 5.69
CA GLU A 736 14.02 -11.54 6.62
C GLU A 736 13.39 -12.21 7.87
N ARG A 737 13.68 -13.50 8.01
CA ARG A 737 13.42 -14.21 9.27
C ARG A 737 14.38 -13.61 10.31
N PRO A 738 13.90 -13.21 11.50
CA PRO A 738 14.80 -12.77 12.56
C PRO A 738 15.83 -13.86 12.85
N ALA A 739 17.06 -13.48 13.19
CA ALA A 739 18.14 -14.43 13.52
C ALA A 739 17.93 -15.18 14.85
N PHE A 740 16.71 -15.15 15.42
CA PHE A 740 16.36 -15.71 16.71
C PHE A 740 14.98 -16.38 16.71
N THR A 741 14.74 -17.25 17.68
CA THR A 741 13.46 -17.94 17.87
C THR A 741 12.44 -17.03 18.55
N ARG A 742 11.32 -16.75 17.89
CA ARG A 742 10.20 -15.94 18.43
C ARG A 742 9.09 -16.85 18.95
N ALA A 743 8.60 -16.57 20.16
CA ALA A 743 7.46 -17.25 20.77
C ALA A 743 6.49 -16.24 21.41
N ILE A 744 5.26 -16.69 21.70
CA ILE A 744 4.27 -15.90 22.44
C ILE A 744 3.92 -16.55 23.78
N ALA A 745 3.48 -15.75 24.73
CA ALA A 745 3.08 -16.18 26.05
C ALA A 745 1.95 -15.29 26.59
N PRO A 746 1.13 -15.77 27.54
CA PRO A 746 0.11 -14.94 28.15
C PRO A 746 0.75 -13.77 28.92
N PRO A 747 0.15 -12.57 28.90
CA PRO A 747 0.60 -11.47 29.72
C PRO A 747 0.25 -11.69 31.21
N PRO A 748 0.82 -10.89 32.13
CA PRO A 748 0.36 -10.83 33.52
C PRO A 748 -1.12 -10.42 33.59
N LEU A 749 -2.04 -11.38 33.71
CA LEU A 749 -3.48 -11.10 33.71
C LEU A 749 -3.98 -10.64 35.09
N GLY A 750 -3.32 -11.09 36.16
CA GLY A 750 -3.74 -10.83 37.54
C GLY A 750 -5.06 -11.51 37.90
N GLU A 751 -5.67 -11.11 39.03
CA GLU A 751 -6.98 -11.62 39.48
C GLU A 751 -8.17 -10.86 38.84
N GLY A 752 -7.90 -9.81 38.06
CA GLY A 752 -8.89 -9.02 37.33
C GLY A 752 -9.45 -9.75 36.11
N GLY A 753 -10.67 -9.37 35.69
CA GLY A 753 -11.22 -9.86 34.41
C GLY A 753 -10.55 -9.20 33.20
N VAL A 754 -10.78 -9.74 32.01
CA VAL A 754 -10.31 -9.15 30.74
C VAL A 754 -10.97 -7.80 30.49
N THR A 755 -10.20 -6.85 29.93
CA THR A 755 -10.70 -5.55 29.49
C THR A 755 -10.70 -5.47 27.96
N ALA A 756 -11.26 -4.38 27.41
CA ALA A 756 -11.17 -4.10 25.98
C ALA A 756 -9.72 -3.91 25.50
N ASN A 757 -8.77 -3.62 26.39
CA ASN A 757 -7.35 -3.51 26.06
C ASN A 757 -6.62 -4.87 26.01
N ASP A 758 -7.32 -5.97 26.31
CA ASP A 758 -6.76 -7.33 26.24
C ASP A 758 -7.27 -8.13 25.05
N VAL A 759 -8.38 -7.70 24.43
CA VAL A 759 -9.09 -8.47 23.42
C VAL A 759 -9.57 -7.55 22.29
N ARG A 760 -9.17 -7.87 21.05
CA ARG A 760 -9.72 -7.25 19.84
C ARG A 760 -10.59 -8.27 19.11
N VAL A 761 -11.79 -7.89 18.69
CA VAL A 761 -12.74 -8.82 18.07
C VAL A 761 -13.18 -8.29 16.71
N SER A 762 -13.07 -9.14 15.70
CA SER A 762 -13.66 -8.90 14.38
C SER A 762 -15.11 -9.38 14.36
N GLY A 763 -15.94 -8.68 13.60
CA GLY A 763 -17.39 -8.88 13.58
C GLY A 763 -17.95 -9.20 12.21
N MET A 764 -19.03 -9.97 12.20
CA MET A 764 -19.88 -10.19 11.04
C MET A 764 -21.28 -9.62 11.30
N PHE A 765 -21.90 -9.04 10.28
CA PHE A 765 -23.11 -8.24 10.42
C PHE A 765 -24.08 -8.52 9.28
N ILE A 766 -25.37 -8.29 9.54
CA ILE A 766 -26.42 -8.26 8.52
C ILE A 766 -26.99 -6.85 8.51
N SER A 767 -27.12 -6.25 7.33
CA SER A 767 -27.77 -4.95 7.17
C SER A 767 -29.23 -5.04 7.58
N ALA A 768 -29.70 -4.07 8.36
CA ALA A 768 -31.12 -3.95 8.70
C ALA A 768 -32.00 -3.69 7.46
N GLY A 769 -31.40 -3.21 6.36
CA GLY A 769 -32.06 -2.99 5.07
C GLY A 769 -32.08 -4.21 4.16
N SER A 770 -31.43 -5.33 4.53
CA SER A 770 -31.38 -6.50 3.66
C SER A 770 -32.77 -7.11 3.46
N ALA A 771 -33.11 -7.41 2.21
CA ALA A 771 -34.34 -8.10 1.85
C ALA A 771 -34.25 -9.63 2.08
N ALA A 772 -33.06 -10.16 2.36
CA ALA A 772 -32.77 -11.59 2.44
C ALA A 772 -31.94 -11.97 3.69
N PRO A 773 -32.39 -11.62 4.91
CA PRO A 773 -31.62 -11.87 6.13
C PRO A 773 -31.34 -13.35 6.39
N ASP A 774 -32.23 -14.27 5.98
CA ASP A 774 -32.02 -15.71 6.10
C ASP A 774 -30.87 -16.23 5.23
N ALA A 775 -30.71 -15.67 4.02
CA ALA A 775 -29.62 -16.00 3.10
C ALA A 775 -28.28 -15.49 3.65
N CYS A 776 -28.27 -14.26 4.18
CA CYS A 776 -27.13 -13.71 4.91
C CYS A 776 -26.76 -14.57 6.11
N TRP A 777 -27.75 -15.00 6.90
CA TRP A 777 -27.52 -15.85 8.07
C TRP A 777 -26.88 -17.19 7.70
N ALA A 778 -27.34 -17.83 6.62
CA ALA A 778 -26.73 -19.07 6.12
C ALA A 778 -25.25 -18.87 5.77
N TRP A 779 -24.91 -17.75 5.13
CA TRP A 779 -23.53 -17.40 4.81
C TRP A 779 -22.68 -17.12 6.05
N LEU A 780 -23.18 -16.31 7.00
CA LEU A 780 -22.43 -16.00 8.23
C LEU A 780 -22.17 -17.24 9.08
N LYS A 781 -23.07 -18.23 9.07
CA LYS A 781 -22.83 -19.52 9.73
C LYS A 781 -21.67 -20.29 9.10
N ARG A 782 -21.62 -20.35 7.76
CA ARG A 782 -20.49 -20.96 7.03
C ARG A 782 -19.18 -20.26 7.38
N LEU A 783 -19.18 -18.92 7.38
CA LEU A 783 -18.01 -18.14 7.75
C LEU A 783 -17.59 -18.39 9.20
N SER A 784 -18.51 -18.39 10.17
CA SER A 784 -18.18 -18.65 11.58
C SER A 784 -17.55 -20.02 11.84
N ALA A 785 -17.75 -20.97 10.93
CA ALA A 785 -17.17 -22.31 10.99
C ALA A 785 -15.80 -22.40 10.28
N THR A 786 -15.32 -21.31 9.67
CA THR A 786 -14.13 -21.29 8.81
C THR A 786 -12.98 -20.57 9.51
N THR A 787 -11.83 -21.24 9.65
CA THR A 787 -10.64 -20.69 10.30
C THR A 787 -9.63 -20.06 9.34
N SER A 788 -9.82 -20.20 8.04
CA SER A 788 -8.84 -19.83 7.02
C SER A 788 -8.59 -18.33 6.89
N LEU A 789 -9.56 -17.48 7.29
CA LEU A 789 -9.43 -16.00 7.23
C LEU A 789 -8.89 -15.40 8.54
N LEU A 790 -8.58 -16.20 9.56
CA LEU A 790 -8.20 -15.68 10.88
C LEU A 790 -6.81 -15.04 10.91
N GLN A 791 -5.95 -15.30 9.91
CA GLN A 791 -4.61 -14.70 9.79
C GLN A 791 -3.75 -14.76 11.09
N GLY A 792 -3.96 -15.77 11.94
CA GLY A 792 -3.27 -15.91 13.24
C GLY A 792 -4.05 -15.43 14.46
N ALA A 793 -5.27 -14.92 14.30
CA ALA A 793 -6.24 -14.73 15.38
C ALA A 793 -6.84 -16.07 15.85
N PHE A 794 -7.48 -16.06 17.01
CA PHE A 794 -8.24 -17.20 17.54
C PHE A 794 -9.67 -17.18 16.99
N PRO A 795 -10.28 -18.35 16.71
CA PRO A 795 -11.70 -18.43 16.40
C PRO A 795 -12.50 -17.83 17.55
N ALA A 796 -13.55 -17.07 17.25
CA ALA A 796 -14.42 -16.57 18.31
C ALA A 796 -15.31 -17.67 18.91
N ARG A 797 -15.50 -18.78 18.19
CA ARG A 797 -16.19 -19.98 18.68
C ARG A 797 -15.27 -20.85 19.53
N ARG A 798 -15.70 -21.18 20.75
CA ARG A 798 -14.94 -21.99 21.71
C ARG A 798 -14.62 -23.36 21.13
N SER A 799 -15.60 -24.03 20.53
CA SER A 799 -15.43 -25.36 19.94
C SER A 799 -14.34 -25.41 18.88
N LEU A 800 -14.17 -24.33 18.10
CA LEU A 800 -13.12 -24.23 17.08
C LEU A 800 -11.76 -23.87 17.68
N ALA A 801 -11.73 -22.97 18.66
CA ALA A 801 -10.48 -22.59 19.33
C ALA A 801 -9.89 -23.73 20.18
N GLU A 802 -10.73 -24.63 20.68
CA GLU A 802 -10.33 -25.84 21.42
C GLU A 802 -10.11 -27.07 20.50
N ALA A 803 -10.36 -26.95 19.20
CA ALA A 803 -10.18 -28.05 18.26
C ALA A 803 -8.68 -28.40 18.09
N PRO A 804 -8.29 -29.69 18.16
CA PRO A 804 -6.89 -30.11 17.97
C PRO A 804 -6.29 -29.64 16.65
N GLU A 805 -7.09 -29.60 15.59
CA GLU A 805 -6.68 -29.16 14.25
C GLU A 805 -6.27 -27.68 14.24
N PHE A 806 -7.02 -26.83 14.94
CA PHE A 806 -6.68 -25.41 15.06
C PHE A 806 -5.46 -25.20 15.95
N GLN A 807 -5.40 -25.88 17.10
CA GLN A 807 -4.26 -25.78 18.01
C GLN A 807 -2.95 -26.26 17.37
N ALA A 808 -2.99 -27.28 16.52
CA ALA A 808 -1.82 -27.77 15.80
C ALA A 808 -1.30 -26.79 14.72
N GLN A 809 -2.16 -25.89 14.22
CA GLN A 809 -1.80 -24.86 13.23
C GLN A 809 -1.40 -23.53 13.87
N ALA A 810 -1.70 -23.34 15.17
CA ALA A 810 -1.41 -22.12 15.89
C ALA A 810 0.09 -21.94 16.18
N ARG A 811 0.53 -20.71 16.44
CA ARG A 811 1.93 -20.39 16.76
C ARG A 811 2.39 -21.08 18.06
N PRO A 812 3.69 -21.38 18.23
CA PRO A 812 4.22 -21.82 19.52
C PRO A 812 3.81 -20.85 20.64
N GLY A 813 3.20 -21.37 21.71
CA GLY A 813 2.68 -20.54 22.81
C GLY A 813 1.21 -20.12 22.68
N ALA A 814 0.57 -20.30 21.52
CA ALA A 814 -0.80 -19.85 21.30
C ALA A 814 -1.82 -20.65 22.11
N ALA A 815 -1.59 -21.95 22.32
CA ALA A 815 -2.45 -22.78 23.15
C ALA A 815 -2.40 -22.33 24.62
N GLU A 816 -1.22 -21.95 25.10
CA GLU A 816 -0.97 -21.43 26.45
C GLU A 816 -1.64 -20.07 26.65
N VAL A 817 -1.54 -19.17 25.67
CA VAL A 817 -2.26 -17.88 25.67
C VAL A 817 -3.77 -18.14 25.74
N TYR A 818 -4.32 -18.94 24.85
CA TYR A 818 -5.76 -19.23 24.87
C TYR A 818 -6.20 -19.86 26.19
N ALA A 819 -5.44 -20.82 26.71
CA ALA A 819 -5.74 -21.47 27.98
C ALA A 819 -5.76 -20.47 29.16
N ALA A 820 -4.88 -19.48 29.17
CA ALA A 820 -4.86 -18.42 30.18
C ALA A 820 -6.09 -17.51 30.11
N TYR A 821 -6.53 -17.17 28.91
CA TYR A 821 -7.70 -16.32 28.68
C TYR A 821 -9.03 -17.07 28.84
N ARG A 822 -9.05 -18.39 28.69
CA ARG A 822 -10.27 -19.21 28.58
C ARG A 822 -11.30 -18.91 29.66
N GLU A 823 -10.93 -18.93 30.93
CA GLU A 823 -11.89 -18.66 32.02
C GLU A 823 -12.34 -17.19 32.03
N ALA A 824 -11.42 -16.27 31.74
CA ALA A 824 -11.73 -14.84 31.78
C ALA A 824 -12.69 -14.43 30.65
N LEU A 825 -12.61 -15.09 29.49
CA LEU A 825 -13.50 -14.87 28.35
C LEU A 825 -14.96 -15.29 28.62
N GLU A 826 -15.21 -16.14 29.61
CA GLU A 826 -16.58 -16.57 30.00
C GLU A 826 -17.37 -15.49 30.73
N ARG A 827 -16.71 -14.41 31.16
CA ARG A 827 -17.34 -13.29 31.86
C ARG A 827 -17.39 -12.10 30.91
N PRO A 828 -18.46 -11.27 30.94
CA PRO A 828 -18.47 -10.01 30.21
C PRO A 828 -17.21 -9.20 30.54
N PRO A 829 -16.63 -8.46 29.57
CA PRO A 829 -15.41 -7.73 29.83
C PRO A 829 -15.69 -6.69 30.91
N VAL A 830 -14.72 -6.47 31.79
CA VAL A 830 -14.78 -5.35 32.72
C VAL A 830 -14.79 -4.10 31.87
N GLN A 831 -15.79 -3.21 32.06
CA GLN A 831 -15.86 -1.97 31.29
C GLN A 831 -14.53 -1.24 31.40
N SER A 832 -13.85 -1.11 30.26
CA SER A 832 -12.60 -0.37 30.18
C SER A 832 -12.89 1.12 30.35
N GLU A 833 -11.92 1.84 30.89
CA GLU A 833 -11.94 3.29 31.05
C GLU A 833 -12.14 4.09 29.76
N GLU A 834 -12.04 3.42 28.61
CA GLU A 834 -12.02 4.02 27.29
C GLU A 834 -13.24 4.93 27.04
N SER A 835 -14.41 4.58 27.59
CA SER A 835 -15.62 5.41 27.47
C SER A 835 -15.54 6.74 28.25
N GLY A 836 -14.82 6.78 29.38
CA GLY A 836 -14.62 7.98 30.20
C GLY A 836 -13.41 8.81 29.76
N ALA A 837 -12.31 8.16 29.39
CA ALA A 837 -11.08 8.81 28.92
C ALA A 837 -11.26 9.48 27.54
N LEU A 838 -12.02 8.86 26.61
CA LEU A 838 -12.39 9.49 25.34
C LEU A 838 -13.26 10.74 25.55
N ALA A 839 -14.05 10.79 26.63
CA ALA A 839 -14.84 11.97 26.97
C ALA A 839 -13.95 13.12 27.49
N LEU A 840 -12.84 12.82 28.19
CA LEU A 840 -11.88 13.80 28.71
C LEU A 840 -10.91 14.37 27.66
N ASP A 841 -10.78 13.72 26.51
CA ASP A 841 -9.64 13.89 25.61
C ASP A 841 -8.31 13.52 26.27
N PRO A 842 -7.71 12.38 25.94
CA PRO A 842 -6.57 11.87 26.70
C PRO A 842 -5.24 12.57 26.36
N TYR A 843 -5.23 13.57 25.46
CA TYR A 843 -4.02 14.26 25.00
C TYR A 843 -3.17 14.81 26.14
N TRP A 844 -3.77 15.55 27.08
CA TRP A 844 -3.01 16.17 28.18
C TRP A 844 -2.44 15.14 29.13
N PHE A 845 -3.16 14.05 29.39
CA PHE A 845 -2.66 12.94 30.19
C PHE A 845 -1.43 12.30 29.55
N TYR A 846 -1.51 11.91 28.28
CA TYR A 846 -0.38 11.30 27.60
C TYR A 846 0.81 12.25 27.42
N ARG A 847 0.56 13.54 27.14
CA ARG A 847 1.61 14.57 27.13
C ARG A 847 2.32 14.69 28.48
N ALA A 848 1.57 14.59 29.58
CA ALA A 848 2.16 14.64 30.92
C ALA A 848 3.07 13.44 31.17
N VAL A 849 2.65 12.23 30.77
CA VAL A 849 3.47 11.02 30.86
C VAL A 849 4.71 11.13 29.97
N ASP A 850 4.56 11.62 28.75
CA ASP A 850 5.66 11.81 27.79
C ASP A 850 6.73 12.79 28.31
N ARG A 851 6.31 13.95 28.82
CA ARG A 851 7.24 14.91 29.44
C ARG A 851 7.93 14.34 30.66
N ALA A 852 7.22 13.57 31.48
CA ALA A 852 7.81 12.91 32.64
C ALA A 852 8.83 11.83 32.22
N LEU A 853 8.57 11.10 31.13
CA LEU A 853 9.52 10.18 30.51
C LEU A 853 10.81 10.90 30.07
N GLN A 854 10.69 12.15 29.60
CA GLN A 854 11.79 13.04 29.22
C GLN A 854 12.44 13.78 30.42
N GLY A 855 12.03 13.48 31.66
CA GLY A 855 12.65 13.98 32.89
C GLY A 855 11.93 15.14 33.58
N ALA A 856 10.73 15.53 33.14
CA ALA A 856 9.87 16.44 33.89
C ALA A 856 9.30 15.77 35.16
N SER A 857 8.79 16.57 36.11
CA SER A 857 8.13 16.03 37.30
C SER A 857 6.75 15.49 36.94
N LEU A 858 6.56 14.19 37.12
CA LEU A 858 5.30 13.50 36.84
C LEU A 858 4.12 14.14 37.59
N GLU A 859 4.31 14.49 38.85
CA GLU A 859 3.27 15.06 39.71
C GLU A 859 2.80 16.41 39.17
N LEU A 860 3.74 17.30 38.82
CA LEU A 860 3.42 18.62 38.28
C LEU A 860 2.76 18.54 36.91
N GLU A 861 3.22 17.63 36.04
CA GLU A 861 2.63 17.46 34.72
C GLU A 861 1.22 16.84 34.80
N LEU A 862 0.98 15.90 35.72
CA LEU A 862 -0.36 15.34 35.96
C LEU A 862 -1.32 16.36 36.59
N GLU A 863 -0.84 17.22 37.50
CA GLU A 863 -1.61 18.36 38.03
C GLU A 863 -2.01 19.32 36.89
N GLN A 864 -1.09 19.65 35.99
CA GLN A 864 -1.41 20.50 34.84
C GLN A 864 -2.40 19.81 33.89
N ALA A 865 -2.23 18.52 33.62
CA ALA A 865 -3.15 17.74 32.79
C ALA A 865 -4.55 17.66 33.40
N GLN A 866 -4.65 17.53 34.72
CA GLN A 866 -5.90 17.57 35.48
C GLN A 866 -6.62 18.91 35.27
N GLU A 867 -5.93 20.03 35.49
CA GLU A 867 -6.50 21.37 35.33
C GLU A 867 -7.02 21.64 33.91
N LEU A 868 -6.22 21.29 32.88
CA LEU A 868 -6.62 21.46 31.48
C LEU A 868 -7.84 20.60 31.12
N SER A 869 -7.87 19.36 31.59
CA SER A 869 -9.00 18.44 31.38
C SER A 869 -10.28 18.93 32.06
N GLU A 870 -10.18 19.53 33.26
CA GLU A 870 -11.31 20.13 33.96
C GLU A 870 -11.88 21.34 33.22
N GLN A 871 -11.01 22.26 32.78
CA GLN A 871 -11.40 23.45 32.02
C GLN A 871 -12.05 23.09 30.69
N PHE A 872 -11.49 22.07 30.01
CA PHE A 872 -12.05 21.53 28.78
C PHE A 872 -13.47 21.01 28.98
N LEU A 873 -13.68 20.18 30.00
CA LEU A 873 -15.01 19.66 30.34
C LEU A 873 -15.99 20.78 30.70
N GLU A 874 -15.55 21.81 31.42
CA GLU A 874 -16.39 22.96 31.75
C GLU A 874 -16.87 23.69 30.49
N CYS A 875 -15.98 23.93 29.54
CA CYS A 875 -16.31 24.53 28.24
C CYS A 875 -17.28 23.67 27.43
N VAL A 876 -17.04 22.35 27.34
CA VAL A 876 -17.91 21.42 26.60
C VAL A 876 -19.31 21.37 27.24
N ARG A 877 -19.40 21.35 28.58
CA ARG A 877 -20.68 21.43 29.32
C ARG A 877 -21.39 22.77 29.15
N GLY A 878 -20.65 23.84 28.90
CA GLY A 878 -21.17 25.14 28.51
C GLY A 878 -21.76 25.19 27.09
N GLY A 879 -21.69 24.09 26.33
CA GLY A 879 -22.20 23.98 24.97
C GLY A 879 -21.18 24.33 23.88
N GLY A 880 -19.90 24.49 24.22
CA GLY A 880 -18.81 24.69 23.26
C GLY A 880 -18.47 23.41 22.49
N GLY A 881 -18.01 23.56 21.25
CA GLY A 881 -17.49 22.42 20.46
C GLY A 881 -16.19 21.88 21.06
N ARG A 882 -15.96 20.56 21.02
CA ARG A 882 -14.77 19.94 21.62
C ARG A 882 -13.47 20.53 21.07
N ALA A 883 -13.31 20.63 19.76
CA ALA A 883 -12.11 21.21 19.16
C ALA A 883 -11.86 22.68 19.60
N GLU A 884 -12.92 23.49 19.64
CA GLU A 884 -12.83 24.90 20.09
C GLU A 884 -12.46 24.99 21.57
N CYS A 885 -13.08 24.17 22.42
CA CYS A 885 -12.78 24.10 23.83
C CYS A 885 -11.34 23.65 24.10
N ALA A 886 -10.85 22.64 23.37
CA ALA A 886 -9.48 22.16 23.50
C ALA A 886 -8.46 23.25 23.16
N GLN A 887 -8.67 23.97 22.04
CA GLN A 887 -7.81 25.10 21.64
C GLN A 887 -7.91 26.30 22.58
N ALA A 888 -9.07 26.52 23.22
CA ALA A 888 -9.29 27.62 24.15
C ALA A 888 -8.53 27.43 25.47
N VAL A 889 -8.45 26.19 25.97
CA VAL A 889 -7.72 25.88 27.21
C VAL A 889 -6.24 25.63 26.96
N ASP A 890 -5.88 25.16 25.75
CA ASP A 890 -4.52 24.89 25.34
C ASP A 890 -4.29 25.35 23.88
N PRO A 891 -3.71 26.54 23.65
CA PRO A 891 -3.44 27.05 22.32
C PRO A 891 -2.49 26.17 21.49
N GLU A 892 -1.71 25.29 22.13
CA GLU A 892 -0.77 24.36 21.49
C GLU A 892 -1.38 22.94 21.40
N TYR A 893 -2.69 22.80 21.56
CA TYR A 893 -3.38 21.53 21.49
C TYR A 893 -3.21 20.85 20.11
N SER A 894 -2.62 19.66 20.12
CA SER A 894 -2.40 18.82 18.92
C SER A 894 -3.11 17.46 19.01
N GLY A 895 -3.99 17.26 20.00
CA GLY A 895 -4.69 16.00 20.21
C GLY A 895 -5.83 15.74 19.22
N PHE A 896 -6.59 14.66 19.47
CA PHE A 896 -7.59 14.14 18.55
C PHE A 896 -9.01 14.69 18.72
N ALA A 897 -9.28 15.67 19.59
CA ALA A 897 -10.58 16.35 19.71
C ALA A 897 -11.07 16.80 18.33
N GLY A 898 -11.91 15.99 17.69
CA GLY A 898 -12.55 16.33 16.43
C GLY A 898 -13.73 17.29 16.66
N PRO A 899 -14.38 17.76 15.59
CA PRO A 899 -15.81 17.99 15.63
C PRO A 899 -16.58 16.70 15.98
#